data_AF-J4UGY2-F1
#
_entry.id   AF-J4UGY2-F1
#
_cell.length_a   1.000
_cell.length_b   1.000
_cell.length_c   1.000
_cell.angle_alpha   90.00
_cell.angle_beta   90.00
_cell.angle_gamma   90.00
#
_symmetry.space_group_name_H-M   'P 1'
#
loop_
_entity.id
_entity.type
_entity.pdbx_description
1 polymer ?
#
loop_
_entity_poly.entity_id
_entity_poly.type
_entity_poly.pdbx_seq_one_letter_code
_entity_poly.pdbx_strand_id
1 'polypeptide(L)'
;MHSDDETPPPRATDPLLGRAAAQSPEQQQAAQDGDHDASAHRVRLERRLYLSHTLSTWNARLFEFGAVLFLASLFPTTLLPMSVYALARGLAAVALAHPVGAWIDRGDRLAVVRASIVLQRLPVAASCSILWLLERRMATLTPRIVVGLMVLLCALAGVEKVAAMANTIAVERDWVVVVTREDEAWRRVINARMRRIDLLCKLLGPLAISIIATVSTRFAIGATLAMNVASVFFEYGCIANVYKSVPALQHNNTALPPVQHGASPSVAARFKAFLAGIVPVASFADYFRHPAFLPSFSLSLLYLTVLSFSGQFITFLLSMGFTPLHVGIARTGSTVIELSATWAAPRLMSYMGPVRGGIWSLSWQMICLTLGLGLFLRDGLGYDASHAWTSVAGLIVCIALSRLGLWGYDLCAQTIVQEEVEDGNRGAFSSVEASFQNLFELLSFATTIAFPRPEQFHWPLVISIAAVYIAGGLANLLYWADRHLSVQFLSFVSTKARLGFTFRWARFGSVGIAIGCRIVWAKLWALVATTTNDRQEAHSFTGHVLLLAAPQPSPFELLSLGKYMALGPPENMVGEEGLSAGWPCYLTSNTYGSPERINDHPNLKVLPKAAPVGLSILWSAAFLLGLVSTSLAKPTQQRRPDKSWDYIVNGAEIERREEPANASIANYSLRGKSVDPSSLGVDKVKQYTGYLDDNAKDKHLFYWFFESRNDPAKDPVVLWLSGGPGCSSMTGLFFELGPAKITSSIKVVNNPDSWNNRANVLFLDQPVGTGYSYGQDVDTSLAASKDIYALLKLFFQQFPQYAKQDFHIAGESYAGHYIPDDAAEILSHSDSGINLKSILIGNGLTDAYNQYPQYPEMACGNGGYPAVVGPNTCTQMRNAIPRCQSAIKRCYSTQNANDCTSASSACRSVSDPYYATGQNPYDVRKQCEPNSGGLCYQGMNYVEEYLNRQDVMEALNVEVDSFSNCNGQVNNDFHSTGDDMLPIQRNVPKVLAKSVPVLVYAGDADYICNWLGQRAWTLALPWPGQASFKAAQTQNLTYKAGGGSAYGTVQSAKGLAFARIFGAGHLVPMDEPKPILDLVNRWIHDGDFQH
;
A
#
# COMPACT_ATOMS: atom_id res chain seq x y z
N MET A 1 -56.57 70.37 -3.69
CA MET A 1 -55.79 70.40 -4.94
C MET A 1 -55.17 69.01 -5.06
N HIS A 2 -55.50 68.19 -6.06
CA HIS A 2 -55.45 68.43 -7.52
C HIS A 2 -54.02 68.70 -8.02
N SER A 3 -53.53 68.09 -9.11
CA SER A 3 -54.16 67.01 -9.91
C SER A 3 -53.20 66.33 -10.91
N ASP A 4 -53.43 65.12 -11.44
CA ASP A 4 -54.14 63.88 -11.01
C ASP A 4 -53.87 62.81 -12.13
N ASP A 5 -53.78 61.50 -11.81
CA ASP A 5 -53.70 60.33 -12.76
C ASP A 5 -52.44 60.19 -13.69
N GLU A 6 -52.13 59.09 -14.41
CA GLU A 6 -52.88 57.86 -14.79
C GLU A 6 -52.24 56.50 -14.36
N THR A 7 -52.95 55.40 -14.63
CA THR A 7 -52.80 53.99 -14.17
C THR A 7 -52.34 53.06 -15.36
N PRO A 8 -52.31 51.68 -15.36
CA PRO A 8 -52.90 50.72 -14.40
C PRO A 8 -52.21 49.35 -14.11
N PRO A 9 -52.71 48.61 -13.09
CA PRO A 9 -52.60 47.15 -12.93
C PRO A 9 -53.89 46.43 -13.42
N PRO A 10 -54.28 45.24 -12.89
CA PRO A 10 -53.74 43.91 -13.17
C PRO A 10 -54.77 42.99 -13.89
N ARG A 11 -54.43 41.71 -14.13
CA ARG A 11 -55.42 40.63 -14.37
C ARG A 11 -55.05 39.33 -13.67
N ALA A 12 -56.08 38.56 -13.35
CA ALA A 12 -56.03 37.20 -12.80
C ALA A 12 -57.14 36.35 -13.47
N THR A 13 -57.25 35.08 -13.04
CA THR A 13 -58.27 34.06 -13.35
C THR A 13 -58.35 33.51 -14.79
N ASP A 14 -58.67 32.23 -15.05
CA ASP A 14 -58.51 30.99 -14.23
C ASP A 14 -58.53 29.73 -15.18
N PRO A 15 -59.06 28.53 -14.83
CA PRO A 15 -58.29 27.30 -14.59
C PRO A 15 -58.32 26.27 -15.73
N LEU A 16 -57.53 25.19 -15.60
CA LEU A 16 -58.04 23.81 -15.81
C LEU A 16 -57.09 22.71 -15.27
N LEU A 17 -57.62 21.51 -15.01
CA LEU A 17 -56.92 20.42 -14.32
C LEU A 17 -56.06 19.55 -15.25
N GLY A 18 -54.87 19.20 -14.75
CA GLY A 18 -54.48 17.81 -14.49
C GLY A 18 -54.47 16.79 -15.63
N ARG A 19 -53.27 16.48 -16.14
CA ARG A 19 -52.88 15.12 -16.53
C ARG A 19 -51.36 14.96 -16.45
N ALA A 20 -50.89 13.93 -15.77
CA ALA A 20 -49.51 13.48 -15.92
C ALA A 20 -49.36 12.90 -17.33
N ALA A 21 -48.59 13.57 -18.19
CA ALA A 21 -48.26 13.04 -19.50
C ALA A 21 -47.23 11.90 -19.32
N ALA A 22 -47.66 10.66 -19.54
CA ALA A 22 -46.72 9.57 -19.76
C ALA A 22 -45.83 9.95 -20.95
N GLN A 23 -44.50 9.90 -20.77
CA GLN A 23 -43.56 10.09 -21.87
C GLN A 23 -43.86 9.08 -22.98
N SER A 24 -43.85 9.52 -24.23
CA SER A 24 -44.12 8.60 -25.33
C SER A 24 -43.00 7.55 -25.43
N PRO A 25 -43.29 6.31 -25.90
CA PRO A 25 -42.24 5.31 -26.12
C PRO A 25 -41.12 5.84 -27.02
N GLU A 26 -41.44 6.67 -28.01
CA GLU A 26 -40.47 7.32 -28.90
C GLU A 26 -39.53 8.28 -28.17
N GLN A 27 -39.99 8.97 -27.10
CA GLN A 27 -39.13 9.86 -26.30
C GLN A 27 -38.20 9.07 -25.37
N GLN A 28 -38.65 7.95 -24.80
CA GLN A 28 -37.79 7.07 -24.02
C GLN A 28 -36.78 6.33 -24.91
N GLN A 29 -37.20 5.92 -26.11
CA GLN A 29 -36.33 5.30 -27.09
C GLN A 29 -35.29 6.29 -27.63
N ALA A 30 -35.67 7.53 -27.97
CA ALA A 30 -34.71 8.56 -28.38
C ALA A 30 -33.69 8.92 -27.28
N ALA A 31 -34.06 8.84 -26.00
CA ALA A 31 -33.13 8.99 -24.88
C ALA A 31 -32.16 7.80 -24.76
N GLN A 32 -32.67 6.56 -24.88
CA GLN A 32 -31.86 5.34 -24.85
C GLN A 32 -30.91 5.24 -26.06
N ASP A 33 -31.37 5.57 -27.26
CA ASP A 33 -30.55 5.60 -28.48
C ASP A 33 -29.45 6.67 -28.38
N GLY A 34 -29.75 7.83 -27.78
CA GLY A 34 -28.76 8.88 -27.50
C GLY A 34 -27.64 8.43 -26.55
N ASP A 35 -28.00 7.73 -25.47
CA ASP A 35 -27.02 7.23 -24.49
C ASP A 35 -26.26 5.99 -25.02
N HIS A 36 -26.90 5.17 -25.86
CA HIS A 36 -26.24 4.10 -26.62
C HIS A 36 -25.21 4.63 -27.62
N ASP A 37 -25.50 5.68 -28.39
CA ASP A 37 -24.51 6.21 -29.34
C ASP A 37 -23.41 7.02 -28.64
N ALA A 38 -23.72 7.68 -27.50
CA ALA A 38 -22.74 8.32 -26.63
C ALA A 38 -21.75 7.31 -26.00
N SER A 39 -22.25 6.22 -25.42
CA SER A 39 -21.42 5.13 -24.88
C SER A 39 -20.64 4.40 -25.98
N ALA A 40 -21.26 4.15 -27.14
CA ALA A 40 -20.56 3.62 -28.32
C ALA A 40 -19.48 4.60 -28.83
N HIS A 41 -19.69 5.92 -28.75
CA HIS A 41 -18.67 6.91 -29.09
C HIS A 41 -17.51 6.88 -28.08
N ARG A 42 -17.77 6.83 -26.77
CA ARG A 42 -16.75 6.65 -25.71
C ARG A 42 -15.88 5.41 -25.96
N VAL A 43 -16.48 4.26 -26.23
CA VAL A 43 -15.75 3.00 -26.52
C VAL A 43 -14.92 3.10 -27.82
N ARG A 44 -15.47 3.71 -28.88
CA ARG A 44 -14.75 3.95 -30.15
C ARG A 44 -13.56 4.91 -29.96
N LEU A 45 -13.69 5.90 -29.09
CA LEU A 45 -12.64 6.87 -28.76
C LEU A 45 -11.51 6.23 -27.94
N GLU A 46 -11.87 5.56 -26.83
CA GLU A 46 -10.94 4.83 -25.96
C GLU A 46 -10.10 3.82 -26.75
N ARG A 47 -10.72 3.00 -27.59
CA ARG A 47 -10.01 1.98 -28.38
C ARG A 47 -8.98 2.59 -29.33
N ARG A 48 -9.23 3.79 -29.87
CA ARG A 48 -8.27 4.52 -30.73
C ARG A 48 -7.12 5.12 -29.92
N LEU A 49 -7.42 5.70 -28.75
CA LEU A 49 -6.41 6.26 -27.84
C LEU A 49 -5.47 5.16 -27.32
N TYR A 50 -6.02 4.05 -26.80
CA TYR A 50 -5.23 2.91 -26.32
C TYR A 50 -4.42 2.26 -27.44
N LEU A 51 -4.95 2.13 -28.67
CA LEU A 51 -4.19 1.58 -29.79
C LEU A 51 -3.01 2.47 -30.18
N SER A 52 -3.20 3.80 -30.23
CA SER A 52 -2.12 4.75 -30.49
C SER A 52 -1.05 4.71 -29.39
N HIS A 53 -1.45 4.73 -28.12
CA HIS A 53 -0.56 4.64 -26.95
C HIS A 53 0.21 3.30 -26.92
N THR A 54 -0.48 2.19 -27.17
CA THR A 54 0.16 0.85 -27.25
C THR A 54 1.20 0.80 -28.35
N LEU A 55 0.89 1.30 -29.56
CA LEU A 55 1.87 1.35 -30.66
C LEU A 55 3.05 2.28 -30.31
N SER A 56 2.81 3.38 -29.61
CA SER A 56 3.87 4.29 -29.16
C SER A 56 4.82 3.62 -28.17
N THR A 57 4.30 3.18 -27.01
CA THR A 57 5.12 2.57 -25.95
C THR A 57 5.74 1.24 -26.39
N TRP A 58 5.05 0.42 -27.19
CA TRP A 58 5.62 -0.83 -27.71
C TRP A 58 6.87 -0.57 -28.55
N ASN A 59 6.79 0.32 -29.55
CA ASN A 59 7.94 0.65 -30.39
C ASN A 59 9.07 1.31 -29.58
N ALA A 60 8.73 2.21 -28.63
CA ALA A 60 9.69 2.86 -27.76
C ALA A 60 10.51 1.83 -26.94
N ARG A 61 9.84 0.91 -26.23
CA ARG A 61 10.51 -0.08 -25.35
C ARG A 61 11.20 -1.19 -26.14
N LEU A 62 10.63 -1.61 -27.27
CA LEU A 62 11.25 -2.59 -28.15
C LEU A 62 12.53 -2.04 -28.79
N PHE A 63 12.53 -0.78 -29.27
CA PHE A 63 13.74 -0.16 -29.81
C PHE A 63 14.76 0.19 -28.72
N GLU A 64 14.34 0.70 -27.56
CA GLU A 64 15.24 1.04 -26.44
C GLU A 64 16.05 -0.18 -25.96
N PHE A 65 15.43 -1.36 -25.87
CA PHE A 65 16.12 -2.61 -25.55
C PHE A 65 16.81 -3.25 -26.77
N GLY A 66 16.20 -3.15 -27.96
CA GLY A 66 16.78 -3.69 -29.20
C GLY A 66 18.09 -3.01 -29.57
N ALA A 67 18.16 -1.68 -29.51
CA ALA A 67 19.37 -0.90 -29.80
C ALA A 67 20.56 -1.31 -28.90
N VAL A 68 20.29 -1.67 -27.64
CA VAL A 68 21.30 -2.25 -26.73
C VAL A 68 21.83 -3.57 -27.27
N LEU A 69 20.96 -4.53 -27.59
CA LEU A 69 21.37 -5.82 -28.15
C LEU A 69 22.15 -5.65 -29.46
N PHE A 70 21.72 -4.73 -30.33
CA PHE A 70 22.35 -4.46 -31.62
C PHE A 70 23.76 -3.89 -31.43
N LEU A 71 23.93 -2.83 -30.62
CA LEU A 71 25.24 -2.24 -30.32
C LEU A 71 26.18 -3.23 -29.62
N ALA A 72 25.68 -4.01 -28.67
CA ALA A 72 26.48 -5.03 -27.99
C ALA A 72 26.95 -6.14 -28.95
N SER A 73 26.12 -6.55 -29.91
CA SER A 73 26.52 -7.54 -30.93
C SER A 73 27.48 -7.00 -31.99
N LEU A 74 27.50 -5.67 -32.22
CA LEU A 74 28.46 -4.99 -33.10
C LEU A 74 29.83 -4.79 -32.43
N PHE A 75 29.86 -4.58 -31.12
CA PHE A 75 31.06 -4.25 -30.35
C PHE A 75 31.27 -5.19 -29.13
N PRO A 76 31.26 -6.53 -29.30
CA PRO A 76 31.24 -7.47 -28.18
C PRO A 76 32.49 -7.43 -27.28
N THR A 77 33.58 -6.81 -27.74
CA THR A 77 34.83 -6.66 -26.98
C THR A 77 34.92 -5.36 -26.17
N THR A 78 33.92 -4.46 -26.23
CA THR A 78 33.99 -3.17 -25.53
C THR A 78 32.63 -2.59 -25.15
N LEU A 79 32.56 -2.09 -23.91
CA LEU A 79 31.40 -1.39 -23.35
C LEU A 79 31.29 0.06 -23.85
N LEU A 80 32.36 0.60 -24.47
CA LEU A 80 32.49 2.03 -24.78
C LEU A 80 31.37 2.56 -25.69
N PRO A 81 31.03 1.95 -26.85
CA PRO A 81 30.04 2.52 -27.76
C PRO A 81 28.65 2.56 -27.14
N MET A 82 28.25 1.48 -26.44
CA MET A 82 26.98 1.43 -25.70
C MET A 82 26.93 2.49 -24.58
N SER A 83 28.03 2.67 -23.85
CA SER A 83 28.10 3.65 -22.76
C SER A 83 28.02 5.10 -23.27
N VAL A 84 28.68 5.41 -24.39
CA VAL A 84 28.60 6.73 -25.04
C VAL A 84 27.21 6.99 -25.62
N TYR A 85 26.57 5.98 -26.22
CA TYR A 85 25.18 6.08 -26.70
C TYR A 85 24.18 6.33 -25.56
N ALA A 86 24.31 5.60 -24.45
CA ALA A 86 23.47 5.79 -23.27
C ALA A 86 23.68 7.18 -22.64
N LEU A 87 24.94 7.62 -22.50
CA LEU A 87 25.29 8.95 -22.00
C LEU A 87 24.70 10.06 -22.88
N ALA A 88 24.83 9.98 -24.21
CA ALA A 88 24.27 10.96 -25.13
C ALA A 88 22.73 11.01 -25.09
N ARG A 89 22.08 9.84 -24.99
CA ARG A 89 20.63 9.70 -24.83
C ARG A 89 20.13 10.33 -23.51
N GLY A 90 20.84 10.12 -22.41
CA GLY A 90 20.53 10.70 -21.10
C GLY A 90 20.72 12.22 -21.08
N LEU A 91 21.88 12.71 -21.55
CA LEU A 91 22.19 14.14 -21.64
C LEU A 91 21.15 14.90 -22.50
N ALA A 92 20.71 14.32 -23.63
CA ALA A 92 19.68 14.92 -24.46
C ALA A 92 18.33 15.04 -23.74
N ALA A 93 17.94 14.03 -22.94
CA ALA A 93 16.70 14.07 -22.16
C ALA A 93 16.74 15.18 -21.10
N VAL A 94 17.82 15.27 -20.32
CA VAL A 94 18.02 16.29 -19.29
C VAL A 94 18.07 17.69 -19.90
N ALA A 95 18.88 17.90 -20.93
CA ALA A 95 19.10 19.20 -21.55
C ALA A 95 17.86 19.75 -22.29
N LEU A 96 16.95 18.89 -22.75
CA LEU A 96 15.80 19.29 -23.57
C LEU A 96 14.43 19.12 -22.88
N ALA A 97 14.39 18.69 -21.61
CA ALA A 97 13.14 18.55 -20.84
C ALA A 97 12.31 19.83 -20.78
N HIS A 98 12.90 20.96 -20.35
CA HIS A 98 12.19 22.24 -20.27
C HIS A 98 11.79 22.79 -21.66
N PRO A 99 12.66 22.77 -22.70
CA PRO A 99 12.25 23.07 -24.08
C PRO A 99 11.09 22.21 -24.60
N VAL A 100 11.01 20.92 -24.25
CA VAL A 100 9.90 20.04 -24.62
C VAL A 100 8.61 20.45 -23.93
N GLY A 101 8.61 20.71 -22.62
CA GLY A 101 7.42 21.20 -21.91
C GLY A 101 6.86 22.46 -22.56
N ALA A 102 7.71 23.48 -22.71
CA ALA A 102 7.32 24.75 -23.35
C ALA A 102 6.91 24.63 -24.84
N TRP A 103 7.23 23.52 -25.52
CA TRP A 103 6.73 23.21 -26.87
C TRP A 103 5.34 22.56 -26.83
N ILE A 104 5.08 21.69 -25.85
CA ILE A 104 3.76 21.08 -25.62
C ILE A 104 2.76 22.15 -25.19
N ASP A 105 3.10 22.98 -24.21
CA ASP A 105 2.19 23.96 -23.60
C ASP A 105 1.73 25.06 -24.57
N ARG A 106 2.53 25.33 -25.62
CA ARG A 106 2.38 26.46 -26.55
C ARG A 106 2.07 26.06 -28.00
N GLY A 107 2.24 24.80 -28.36
CA GLY A 107 1.97 24.30 -29.70
C GLY A 107 0.50 23.92 -29.91
N ASP A 108 0.07 23.82 -31.16
CA ASP A 108 -1.19 23.10 -31.45
C ASP A 108 -1.05 21.64 -31.00
N ARG A 109 -2.02 21.18 -30.20
CA ARG A 109 -2.06 19.83 -29.62
C ARG A 109 -1.83 18.75 -30.67
N LEU A 110 -2.48 18.84 -31.84
CA LEU A 110 -2.37 17.84 -32.90
C LEU A 110 -1.01 17.90 -33.62
N ALA A 111 -0.50 19.09 -33.90
CA ALA A 111 0.82 19.31 -34.49
C ALA A 111 1.93 18.78 -33.59
N VAL A 112 1.90 19.07 -32.27
CA VAL A 112 2.88 18.57 -31.30
C VAL A 112 2.90 17.05 -31.24
N VAL A 113 1.73 16.40 -31.08
CA VAL A 113 1.68 14.93 -30.96
C VAL A 113 2.05 14.24 -32.29
N ARG A 114 1.65 14.78 -33.44
CA ARG A 114 2.09 14.26 -34.75
C ARG A 114 3.59 14.44 -34.99
N ALA A 115 4.13 15.60 -34.62
CA ALA A 115 5.55 15.87 -34.74
C ALA A 115 6.36 14.99 -33.80
N SER A 116 5.91 14.72 -32.56
CA SER A 116 6.61 13.80 -31.65
C SER A 116 6.62 12.37 -32.17
N ILE A 117 5.52 11.86 -32.73
CA ILE A 117 5.48 10.55 -33.41
C ILE A 117 6.52 10.51 -34.55
N VAL A 118 6.51 11.49 -35.46
CA VAL A 118 7.42 11.50 -36.63
C VAL A 118 8.89 11.68 -36.20
N LEU A 119 9.17 12.57 -35.25
CA LEU A 119 10.51 12.81 -34.69
C LEU A 119 11.01 11.67 -33.81
N GLN A 120 10.15 10.76 -33.35
CA GLN A 120 10.57 9.50 -32.74
C GLN A 120 10.86 8.44 -33.82
N ARG A 121 9.95 8.26 -34.78
CA ARG A 121 9.97 7.14 -35.74
C ARG A 121 11.03 7.31 -36.84
N LEU A 122 11.36 8.55 -37.26
CA LEU A 122 12.42 8.80 -38.25
C LEU A 122 13.83 8.49 -37.71
N PRO A 123 14.24 8.94 -36.50
CA PRO A 123 15.52 8.53 -35.91
C PRO A 123 15.64 7.03 -35.65
N VAL A 124 14.57 6.33 -35.28
CA VAL A 124 14.56 4.86 -35.20
C VAL A 124 14.86 4.23 -36.56
N ALA A 125 14.15 4.65 -37.62
CA ALA A 125 14.35 4.09 -38.96
C ALA A 125 15.77 4.37 -39.51
N ALA A 126 16.30 5.57 -39.27
CA ALA A 126 17.68 5.93 -39.60
C ALA A 126 18.69 5.10 -38.78
N SER A 127 18.46 4.93 -37.47
CA SER A 127 19.33 4.14 -36.59
C SER A 127 19.37 2.67 -36.99
N CYS A 128 18.22 2.05 -37.26
CA CYS A 128 18.15 0.68 -37.79
C CYS A 128 18.90 0.56 -39.13
N SER A 129 18.76 1.53 -40.03
CA SER A 129 19.48 1.55 -41.31
C SER A 129 21.01 1.62 -41.12
N ILE A 130 21.48 2.45 -40.19
CA ILE A 130 22.91 2.58 -39.86
C ILE A 130 23.43 1.30 -39.18
N LEU A 131 22.70 0.75 -38.22
CA LEU A 131 23.08 -0.49 -37.52
C LEU A 131 23.13 -1.69 -38.46
N TRP A 132 22.21 -1.79 -39.42
CA TRP A 132 22.23 -2.82 -40.48
C TRP A 132 23.40 -2.63 -41.46
N LEU A 133 23.73 -1.38 -41.82
CA LEU A 133 24.91 -1.07 -42.63
C LEU A 133 26.21 -1.46 -41.91
N LEU A 134 26.34 -1.08 -40.63
CA LEU A 134 27.48 -1.47 -39.80
C LEU A 134 27.60 -3.00 -39.73
N GLU A 135 26.54 -3.69 -39.34
CA GLU A 135 26.53 -5.15 -39.21
C GLU A 135 26.94 -5.85 -40.52
N ARG A 136 26.52 -5.33 -41.68
CA ARG A 136 26.80 -5.92 -43.00
C ARG A 136 28.15 -5.51 -43.61
N ARG A 137 28.78 -4.42 -43.14
CA ARG A 137 29.94 -3.79 -43.81
C ARG A 137 31.06 -3.26 -42.91
N MET A 138 30.98 -3.36 -41.58
CA MET A 138 31.98 -2.80 -40.65
C MET A 138 33.43 -3.19 -40.97
N ALA A 139 33.69 -4.45 -41.35
CA ALA A 139 35.02 -4.93 -41.75
C ALA A 139 35.56 -4.32 -43.07
N THR A 140 34.71 -3.63 -43.85
CA THR A 140 35.05 -2.93 -45.10
C THR A 140 34.99 -1.40 -44.99
N LEU A 141 34.58 -0.86 -43.84
CA LEU A 141 34.51 0.58 -43.59
C LEU A 141 35.78 1.05 -42.89
N THR A 142 36.25 2.27 -43.20
CA THR A 142 37.40 2.84 -42.47
C THR A 142 36.98 3.21 -41.04
N PRO A 143 37.89 3.15 -40.04
CA PRO A 143 37.55 3.48 -38.66
C PRO A 143 36.94 4.88 -38.47
N ARG A 144 37.34 5.86 -39.29
CA ARG A 144 36.76 7.21 -39.30
C ARG A 144 35.26 7.21 -39.68
N ILE A 145 34.86 6.37 -40.64
CA ILE A 145 33.45 6.23 -41.04
C ILE A 145 32.65 5.52 -39.93
N VAL A 146 33.22 4.46 -39.32
CA VAL A 146 32.56 3.76 -38.19
C VAL A 146 32.32 4.70 -37.01
N VAL A 147 33.31 5.54 -36.65
CA VAL A 147 33.15 6.57 -35.60
C VAL A 147 32.13 7.64 -36.00
N GLY A 148 32.13 8.11 -37.25
CA GLY A 148 31.13 9.08 -37.75
C GLY A 148 29.70 8.54 -37.69
N LEU A 149 29.50 7.29 -38.09
CA LEU A 149 28.20 6.60 -37.97
C LEU A 149 27.78 6.41 -36.50
N MET A 150 28.74 6.16 -35.59
CA MET A 150 28.47 6.06 -34.16
C MET A 150 28.04 7.41 -33.55
N VAL A 151 28.70 8.51 -33.92
CA VAL A 151 28.30 9.88 -33.50
C VAL A 151 26.90 10.21 -34.00
N LEU A 152 26.57 9.84 -35.24
CA LEU A 152 25.22 9.99 -35.79
C LEU A 152 24.18 9.17 -35.02
N LEU A 153 24.48 7.90 -34.67
CA LEU A 153 23.60 7.08 -33.82
C LEU A 153 23.33 7.72 -32.46
N CYS A 154 24.36 8.27 -31.80
CA CYS A 154 24.20 8.99 -30.53
C CYS A 154 23.29 10.21 -30.66
N ALA A 155 23.41 10.99 -31.75
CA ALA A 155 22.55 12.14 -32.00
C ALA A 155 21.09 11.72 -32.24
N LEU A 156 20.86 10.70 -33.08
CA LEU A 156 19.55 10.14 -33.36
C LEU A 156 18.88 9.56 -32.10
N ALA A 157 19.64 8.91 -31.22
CA ALA A 157 19.14 8.37 -29.95
C ALA A 157 18.69 9.45 -28.96
N GLY A 158 19.33 10.63 -29.00
CA GLY A 158 18.89 11.81 -28.25
C GLY A 158 17.56 12.35 -28.79
N VAL A 159 17.44 12.53 -30.11
CA VAL A 159 16.18 13.00 -30.74
C VAL A 159 15.03 12.02 -30.47
N GLU A 160 15.25 10.71 -30.59
CA GLU A 160 14.25 9.68 -30.28
C GLU A 160 13.76 9.78 -28.84
N LYS A 161 14.68 9.87 -27.86
CA LYS A 161 14.35 9.96 -26.43
C LYS A 161 13.51 11.20 -26.09
N VAL A 162 13.88 12.33 -26.69
CA VAL A 162 13.23 13.63 -26.48
C VAL A 162 11.85 13.65 -27.13
N ALA A 163 11.71 13.08 -28.33
CA ALA A 163 10.42 12.93 -29.00
C ALA A 163 9.50 11.93 -28.29
N ALA A 164 10.02 10.79 -27.81
CA ALA A 164 9.26 9.83 -27.01
C ALA A 164 8.73 10.46 -25.70
N MET A 165 9.57 11.22 -25.00
CA MET A 165 9.18 11.97 -23.80
C MET A 165 8.09 13.00 -24.10
N ALA A 166 8.19 13.72 -25.23
CA ALA A 166 7.16 14.66 -25.66
C ALA A 166 5.83 13.98 -25.99
N ASN A 167 5.87 12.78 -26.58
CA ASN A 167 4.68 11.98 -26.90
C ASN A 167 3.95 11.52 -25.63
N THR A 168 4.66 10.89 -24.69
CA THR A 168 4.15 10.49 -23.38
C THR A 168 3.50 11.66 -22.64
N ILE A 169 4.20 12.80 -22.50
CA ILE A 169 3.68 13.94 -21.73
C ILE A 169 2.43 14.54 -22.41
N ALA A 170 2.47 14.80 -23.71
CA ALA A 170 1.33 15.40 -24.41
C ALA A 170 0.08 14.48 -24.40
N VAL A 171 0.25 13.17 -24.53
CA VAL A 171 -0.88 12.24 -24.54
C VAL A 171 -1.40 11.95 -23.13
N GLU A 172 -0.55 11.55 -22.19
CA GLU A 172 -0.98 11.11 -20.85
C GLU A 172 -1.33 12.26 -19.90
N ARG A 173 -0.67 13.43 -20.01
CA ARG A 173 -0.84 14.54 -19.05
C ARG A 173 -1.70 15.70 -19.56
N ASP A 174 -1.82 15.90 -20.87
CA ASP A 174 -2.72 16.89 -21.46
C ASP A 174 -3.95 16.22 -22.10
N TRP A 175 -3.77 15.38 -23.13
CA TRP A 175 -4.91 14.88 -23.91
C TRP A 175 -5.89 14.04 -23.09
N VAL A 176 -5.42 13.15 -22.21
CA VAL A 176 -6.34 12.36 -21.35
C VAL A 176 -7.21 13.27 -20.49
N VAL A 177 -6.66 14.35 -19.94
CA VAL A 177 -7.41 15.31 -19.11
C VAL A 177 -8.46 16.04 -19.95
N VAL A 178 -8.08 16.55 -21.12
CA VAL A 178 -9.01 17.28 -22.02
C VAL A 178 -10.08 16.36 -22.64
N VAL A 179 -9.75 15.09 -22.90
CA VAL A 179 -10.70 14.07 -23.34
C VAL A 179 -11.73 13.76 -22.24
N THR A 180 -11.30 13.66 -20.98
CA THR A 180 -12.16 13.23 -19.86
C THR A 180 -12.96 14.34 -19.20
N ARG A 181 -12.52 15.60 -19.32
CA ARG A 181 -13.16 16.77 -18.69
C ARG A 181 -13.29 16.55 -17.17
N GLU A 182 -14.48 16.76 -16.62
CA GLU A 182 -14.81 16.62 -15.20
C GLU A 182 -15.24 15.19 -14.81
N ASP A 183 -15.32 14.24 -15.77
CA ASP A 183 -15.57 12.83 -15.46
C ASP A 183 -14.31 12.18 -14.87
N GLU A 184 -14.16 12.35 -13.56
CA GLU A 184 -13.04 11.78 -12.80
C GLU A 184 -13.02 10.26 -12.84
N ALA A 185 -14.17 9.59 -12.86
CA ALA A 185 -14.25 8.13 -12.89
C ALA A 185 -13.67 7.60 -14.20
N TRP A 186 -14.04 8.20 -15.32
CA TRP A 186 -13.46 7.89 -16.64
C TRP A 186 -11.97 8.25 -16.72
N ARG A 187 -11.55 9.37 -16.11
CA ARG A 187 -10.12 9.76 -15.99
C ARG A 187 -9.30 8.74 -15.21
N ARG A 188 -9.83 8.22 -14.09
CA ARG A 188 -9.22 7.11 -13.32
C ARG A 188 -9.13 5.84 -14.18
N VAL A 189 -10.19 5.47 -14.91
CA VAL A 189 -10.23 4.27 -15.77
C VAL A 189 -9.23 4.35 -16.94
N ILE A 190 -9.17 5.47 -17.67
CA ILE A 190 -8.21 5.66 -18.78
C ILE A 190 -6.78 5.60 -18.27
N ASN A 191 -6.44 6.35 -17.21
CA ASN A 191 -5.10 6.34 -16.63
C ASN A 191 -4.70 4.94 -16.15
N ALA A 192 -5.60 4.22 -15.47
CA ALA A 192 -5.35 2.86 -15.00
C ALA A 192 -5.20 1.84 -16.15
N ARG A 193 -5.83 2.07 -17.32
CA ARG A 193 -5.66 1.23 -18.52
C ARG A 193 -4.34 1.53 -19.25
N MET A 194 -3.98 2.80 -19.41
CA MET A 194 -2.72 3.21 -20.04
C MET A 194 -1.50 2.76 -19.23
N ARG A 195 -1.56 2.84 -17.89
CA ARG A 195 -0.49 2.32 -17.01
C ARG A 195 -0.30 0.80 -17.11
N ARG A 196 -1.37 0.02 -17.38
CA ARG A 196 -1.24 -1.43 -17.66
C ARG A 196 -0.57 -1.69 -19.00
N ILE A 197 -0.90 -0.91 -20.03
CA ILE A 197 -0.27 -0.99 -21.36
C ILE A 197 1.24 -0.74 -21.25
N ASP A 198 1.68 0.26 -20.48
CA ASP A 198 3.11 0.52 -20.25
C ASP A 198 3.84 -0.65 -19.61
N LEU A 199 3.27 -1.22 -18.55
CA LEU A 199 3.89 -2.33 -17.81
C LEU A 199 3.96 -3.60 -18.68
N LEU A 200 2.92 -3.87 -19.48
CA LEU A 200 2.93 -4.96 -20.47
C LEU A 200 3.99 -4.73 -21.56
N CYS A 201 4.13 -3.51 -22.09
CA CYS A 201 5.16 -3.19 -23.08
C CYS A 201 6.59 -3.26 -22.49
N LYS A 202 6.77 -2.81 -21.24
CA LYS A 202 8.04 -2.90 -20.49
C LYS A 202 8.46 -4.35 -20.21
N LEU A 203 7.50 -5.27 -20.06
CA LEU A 203 7.74 -6.70 -19.84
C LEU A 203 7.98 -7.45 -21.17
N LEU A 204 7.05 -7.32 -22.12
CA LEU A 204 6.98 -8.17 -23.31
C LEU A 204 7.84 -7.68 -24.48
N GLY A 205 8.02 -6.36 -24.64
CA GLY A 205 8.83 -5.78 -25.72
C GLY A 205 10.28 -6.27 -25.72
N PRO A 206 11.01 -6.19 -24.58
CA PRO A 206 12.36 -6.75 -24.43
C PRO A 206 12.45 -8.24 -24.74
N LEU A 207 11.49 -9.04 -24.26
CA LEU A 207 11.46 -10.49 -24.50
C LEU A 207 11.25 -10.81 -25.99
N ALA A 208 10.33 -10.12 -26.65
CA ALA A 208 10.03 -10.31 -28.06
C ALA A 208 11.26 -10.02 -28.95
N ILE A 209 11.96 -8.91 -28.74
CA ILE A 209 13.16 -8.60 -29.55
C ILE A 209 14.35 -9.50 -29.20
N SER A 210 14.49 -9.96 -27.95
CA SER A 210 15.47 -10.99 -27.58
C SER A 210 15.27 -12.31 -28.32
N ILE A 211 14.01 -12.76 -28.50
CA ILE A 211 13.69 -13.98 -29.26
C ILE A 211 14.10 -13.80 -30.73
N ILE A 212 13.71 -12.69 -31.36
CA ILE A 212 14.04 -12.40 -32.77
C ILE A 212 15.56 -12.26 -32.97
N ALA A 213 16.26 -11.57 -32.06
CA ALA A 213 17.72 -11.40 -32.09
C ALA A 213 18.49 -12.71 -31.89
N THR A 214 17.89 -13.72 -31.24
CA THR A 214 18.47 -15.06 -31.10
C THR A 214 18.48 -15.84 -32.42
N VAL A 215 17.59 -15.51 -33.37
CA VAL A 215 17.64 -16.05 -34.74
C VAL A 215 18.70 -15.33 -35.58
N SER A 216 18.69 -13.98 -35.58
CA SER A 216 19.76 -13.16 -36.15
C SER A 216 19.61 -11.68 -35.79
N THR A 217 20.69 -11.00 -35.42
CA THR A 217 20.71 -9.53 -35.28
C THR A 217 20.24 -8.82 -36.55
N ARG A 218 20.61 -9.32 -37.75
CA ARG A 218 20.14 -8.79 -39.05
C ARG A 218 18.62 -8.76 -39.13
N PHE A 219 18.00 -9.89 -38.77
CA PHE A 219 16.56 -10.07 -38.82
C PHE A 219 15.86 -9.25 -37.74
N ALA A 220 16.44 -9.12 -36.55
CA ALA A 220 15.94 -8.27 -35.49
C ALA A 220 15.97 -6.77 -35.85
N ILE A 221 17.08 -6.26 -36.40
CA ILE A 221 17.16 -4.87 -36.90
C ILE A 221 16.13 -4.63 -38.00
N GLY A 222 15.97 -5.58 -38.94
CA GLY A 222 14.98 -5.53 -40.01
C GLY A 222 13.53 -5.57 -39.50
N ALA A 223 13.23 -6.41 -38.51
CA ALA A 223 11.91 -6.53 -37.89
C ALA A 223 11.54 -5.25 -37.11
N THR A 224 12.48 -4.68 -36.36
CA THR A 224 12.28 -3.38 -35.69
C THR A 224 12.04 -2.26 -36.70
N LEU A 225 12.80 -2.22 -37.80
CA LEU A 225 12.59 -1.24 -38.89
C LEU A 225 11.20 -1.40 -39.53
N ALA A 226 10.81 -2.64 -39.86
CA ALA A 226 9.52 -2.93 -40.48
C ALA A 226 8.33 -2.58 -39.56
N MET A 227 8.41 -2.96 -38.28
CA MET A 227 7.40 -2.61 -37.27
C MET A 227 7.29 -1.09 -37.09
N ASN A 228 8.43 -0.40 -36.97
CA ASN A 228 8.50 1.06 -36.79
C ASN A 228 7.95 1.83 -38.00
N VAL A 229 8.12 1.32 -39.23
CA VAL A 229 7.53 1.94 -40.44
C VAL A 229 6.04 1.63 -40.55
N ALA A 230 5.62 0.39 -40.26
CA ALA A 230 4.22 0.00 -40.34
C ALA A 230 3.34 0.70 -39.28
N SER A 231 3.83 0.83 -38.05
CA SER A 231 3.06 1.39 -36.93
C SER A 231 2.69 2.87 -37.13
N VAL A 232 3.58 3.67 -37.74
CA VAL A 232 3.38 5.10 -38.02
C VAL A 232 2.01 5.39 -38.63
N PHE A 233 1.62 4.64 -39.65
CA PHE A 233 0.37 4.92 -40.38
C PHE A 233 -0.87 4.69 -39.51
N PHE A 234 -0.87 3.64 -38.69
CA PHE A 234 -1.96 3.32 -37.76
C PHE A 234 -1.99 4.28 -36.57
N GLU A 235 -0.83 4.59 -36.00
CA GLU A 235 -0.65 5.51 -34.86
C GLU A 235 -1.10 6.93 -35.22
N TYR A 236 -0.56 7.49 -36.32
CA TYR A 236 -0.89 8.81 -36.84
C TYR A 236 -2.37 8.92 -37.28
N GLY A 237 -2.95 7.84 -37.80
CA GLY A 237 -4.37 7.75 -38.13
C GLY A 237 -5.28 7.70 -36.89
N CYS A 238 -4.92 6.90 -35.88
CA CYS A 238 -5.71 6.79 -34.65
C CYS A 238 -5.75 8.11 -33.87
N ILE A 239 -4.59 8.74 -33.65
CA ILE A 239 -4.49 9.97 -32.86
C ILE A 239 -5.18 11.17 -33.54
N ALA A 240 -5.11 11.25 -34.88
CA ALA A 240 -5.84 12.26 -35.65
C ALA A 240 -7.36 12.07 -35.58
N ASN A 241 -7.84 10.82 -35.48
CA ASN A 241 -9.26 10.52 -35.30
C ASN A 241 -9.73 10.81 -33.86
N VAL A 242 -8.88 10.63 -32.84
CA VAL A 242 -9.17 11.06 -31.45
C VAL A 242 -9.37 12.57 -31.39
N TYR A 243 -8.45 13.35 -31.96
CA TYR A 243 -8.56 14.82 -32.01
C TYR A 243 -9.81 15.31 -32.74
N LYS A 244 -10.15 14.70 -33.89
CA LYS A 244 -11.39 15.04 -34.63
C LYS A 244 -12.67 14.71 -33.84
N SER A 245 -12.67 13.62 -33.07
CA SER A 245 -13.82 13.20 -32.25
C SER A 245 -14.02 14.01 -30.96
N VAL A 246 -13.09 14.90 -30.58
CA VAL A 246 -13.17 15.67 -29.32
C VAL A 246 -12.93 17.16 -29.58
N PRO A 247 -13.98 17.98 -29.74
CA PRO A 247 -13.85 19.42 -29.98
C PRO A 247 -13.04 20.17 -28.90
N ALA A 248 -13.02 19.67 -27.66
CA ALA A 248 -12.24 20.28 -26.58
C ALA A 248 -10.71 20.26 -26.84
N LEU A 249 -10.19 19.29 -27.59
CA LEU A 249 -8.77 19.26 -28.00
C LEU A 249 -8.44 20.33 -29.06
N GLN A 250 -9.45 20.93 -29.69
CA GLN A 250 -9.33 21.87 -30.80
C GLN A 250 -9.33 23.35 -30.33
N HIS A 251 -9.63 23.60 -29.05
CA HIS A 251 -9.46 24.90 -28.42
C HIS A 251 -8.02 25.08 -27.91
N ASN A 252 -7.39 26.20 -28.24
CA ASN A 252 -6.07 26.58 -27.74
C ASN A 252 -6.11 26.96 -26.25
N ASN A 253 -5.00 26.74 -25.54
CA ASN A 253 -4.82 27.12 -24.14
C ASN A 253 -4.65 28.65 -23.99
N THR A 254 -5.74 29.40 -23.92
CA THR A 254 -5.74 30.85 -23.64
C THR A 254 -5.55 31.14 -22.15
N ALA A 255 -4.34 30.90 -21.62
CA ALA A 255 -4.06 31.03 -20.18
C ALA A 255 -2.63 31.48 -19.79
N LEU A 256 -1.94 32.30 -20.60
CA LEU A 256 -0.79 33.09 -20.13
C LEU A 256 -0.80 34.52 -20.72
N PRO A 257 -0.49 35.56 -19.92
CA PRO A 257 -0.40 36.93 -20.42
C PRO A 257 0.86 37.12 -21.29
N PRO A 258 0.85 38.10 -22.22
CA PRO A 258 2.01 38.37 -23.07
C PRO A 258 3.19 38.90 -22.25
N VAL A 259 4.32 38.20 -22.30
CA VAL A 259 5.58 38.66 -21.72
C VAL A 259 6.02 39.93 -22.47
N GLN A 260 6.24 41.02 -21.73
CA GLN A 260 6.69 42.29 -22.31
C GLN A 260 8.00 42.11 -23.09
N HIS A 261 8.06 42.64 -24.31
CA HIS A 261 9.25 42.59 -25.16
C HIS A 261 10.35 43.56 -24.70
N GLY A 262 11.02 43.21 -23.60
CA GLY A 262 12.39 43.65 -23.35
C GLY A 262 13.34 43.11 -24.43
N ALA A 263 14.44 43.83 -24.68
CA ALA A 263 15.34 43.57 -25.81
C ALA A 263 15.90 42.13 -25.84
N SER A 264 16.06 41.59 -27.04
CA SER A 264 16.54 40.22 -27.31
C SER A 264 17.82 39.88 -26.53
N PRO A 265 17.77 38.93 -25.56
CA PRO A 265 18.96 38.56 -24.79
C PRO A 265 19.99 37.86 -25.69
N SER A 266 21.27 38.20 -25.49
CA SER A 266 22.40 37.64 -26.24
C SER A 266 22.50 36.12 -26.11
N VAL A 267 23.24 35.47 -27.01
CA VAL A 267 23.46 34.01 -26.95
C VAL A 267 24.04 33.59 -25.60
N ALA A 268 24.97 34.38 -25.04
CA ALA A 268 25.52 34.15 -23.71
C ALA A 268 24.46 34.30 -22.60
N ALA A 269 23.56 35.30 -22.68
CA ALA A 269 22.47 35.46 -21.72
C ALA A 269 21.43 34.33 -21.81
N ARG A 270 21.09 33.87 -23.03
CA ARG A 270 20.25 32.67 -23.26
C ARG A 270 20.90 31.42 -22.68
N PHE A 271 22.21 31.22 -22.89
CA PHE A 271 22.95 30.09 -22.33
C PHE A 271 23.05 30.15 -20.80
N LYS A 272 23.20 31.35 -20.23
CA LYS A 272 23.21 31.55 -18.76
C LYS A 272 21.84 31.32 -18.13
N ALA A 273 20.75 31.72 -18.80
CA ALA A 273 19.38 31.41 -18.38
C ALA A 273 19.06 29.91 -18.52
N PHE A 274 19.55 29.26 -19.58
CA PHE A 274 19.45 27.81 -19.76
C PHE A 274 20.16 27.04 -18.64
N LEU A 275 21.40 27.42 -18.29
CA LEU A 275 22.12 26.84 -17.16
C LEU A 275 21.42 27.10 -15.81
N ALA A 276 20.88 28.29 -15.59
CA ALA A 276 20.11 28.61 -14.38
C ALA A 276 18.79 27.81 -14.28
N GLY A 277 18.18 27.44 -15.42
CA GLY A 277 17.02 26.56 -15.49
C GLY A 277 17.32 25.07 -15.33
N ILE A 278 18.59 24.68 -15.31
CA ILE A 278 19.03 23.28 -15.07
C ILE A 278 19.40 23.05 -13.60
N VAL A 279 19.76 24.10 -12.86
CA VAL A 279 20.19 24.01 -11.45
C VAL A 279 19.56 25.14 -10.63
N PRO A 280 18.48 24.90 -9.86
CA PRO A 280 17.88 25.90 -8.98
C PRO A 280 18.75 26.12 -7.73
N VAL A 281 19.89 26.83 -7.88
CA VAL A 281 20.97 26.95 -6.88
C VAL A 281 20.48 27.36 -5.48
N ALA A 282 19.44 28.18 -5.38
CA ALA A 282 18.83 28.52 -4.08
C ALA A 282 18.27 27.28 -3.37
N SER A 283 17.44 26.48 -4.06
CA SER A 283 16.78 25.29 -3.53
C SER A 283 17.73 24.18 -3.09
N PHE A 284 19.00 24.17 -3.55
CA PHE A 284 20.02 23.25 -3.02
C PHE A 284 20.34 23.54 -1.56
N ALA A 285 20.42 24.81 -1.16
CA ALA A 285 20.74 25.18 0.22
C ALA A 285 19.66 24.71 1.20
N ASP A 286 18.40 24.73 0.77
CA ASP A 286 17.26 24.30 1.57
C ASP A 286 17.10 22.78 1.54
N TYR A 287 17.27 22.15 0.36
CA TYR A 287 17.33 20.69 0.20
C TYR A 287 18.37 20.03 1.12
N PHE A 288 19.58 20.59 1.24
CA PHE A 288 20.64 20.08 2.14
C PHE A 288 20.37 20.32 3.63
N ARG A 289 19.45 21.23 4.00
CA ARG A 289 19.07 21.53 5.39
C ARG A 289 17.84 20.77 5.86
N HIS A 290 17.03 20.27 4.94
CA HIS A 290 15.77 19.59 5.23
C HIS A 290 16.00 18.20 5.89
N PRO A 291 15.20 17.77 6.89
CA PRO A 291 15.35 16.43 7.51
C PRO A 291 15.27 15.29 6.48
N ALA A 292 14.36 15.41 5.51
CA ALA A 292 14.22 14.47 4.38
C ALA A 292 15.44 14.39 3.41
N PHE A 293 16.50 15.19 3.60
CA PHE A 293 17.71 15.15 2.78
C PHE A 293 18.33 13.75 2.69
N LEU A 294 18.58 13.10 3.84
CA LEU A 294 19.31 11.83 3.91
C LEU A 294 18.63 10.69 3.12
N PRO A 295 17.30 10.43 3.23
CA PRO A 295 16.65 9.37 2.46
C PRO A 295 16.55 9.71 0.97
N SER A 296 16.25 10.97 0.62
CA SER A 296 16.20 11.47 -0.76
C SER A 296 17.55 11.34 -1.49
N PHE A 297 18.64 11.75 -0.83
CA PHE A 297 19.98 11.66 -1.39
C PHE A 297 20.53 10.21 -1.39
N SER A 298 20.16 9.41 -0.38
CA SER A 298 20.42 7.97 -0.35
C SER A 298 19.74 7.26 -1.54
N LEU A 299 18.45 7.54 -1.80
CA LEU A 299 17.72 7.03 -2.96
C LEU A 299 18.39 7.46 -4.27
N SER A 300 18.73 8.74 -4.38
CA SER A 300 19.45 9.29 -5.53
C SER A 300 20.75 8.55 -5.82
N LEU A 301 21.53 8.22 -4.79
CA LEU A 301 22.80 7.50 -4.93
C LEU A 301 22.65 6.08 -5.48
N LEU A 302 21.49 5.43 -5.34
CA LEU A 302 21.22 4.11 -5.91
C LEU A 302 21.14 4.11 -7.45
N TYR A 303 21.00 5.27 -8.08
CA TYR A 303 21.08 5.43 -9.54
C TYR A 303 22.52 5.32 -10.08
N LEU A 304 23.54 5.40 -9.21
CA LEU A 304 24.95 5.13 -9.57
C LEU A 304 25.19 3.62 -9.67
N THR A 305 24.53 2.95 -10.62
CA THR A 305 24.54 1.48 -10.71
C THR A 305 24.56 0.91 -12.12
N VAL A 306 25.60 0.15 -12.43
CA VAL A 306 25.64 -0.73 -13.61
C VAL A 306 24.93 -2.07 -13.36
N LEU A 307 24.43 -2.30 -12.14
CA LEU A 307 23.84 -3.58 -11.70
C LEU A 307 22.33 -3.62 -11.95
N SER A 308 21.93 -3.09 -13.10
CA SER A 308 20.59 -3.17 -13.67
C SER A 308 20.68 -3.88 -15.02
N PHE A 309 19.57 -4.40 -15.54
CA PHE A 309 19.52 -4.91 -16.92
C PHE A 309 19.41 -3.73 -17.91
N SER A 310 20.42 -2.86 -17.87
CA SER A 310 20.64 -1.71 -18.74
C SER A 310 21.72 -2.01 -19.80
N GLY A 311 22.02 -1.04 -20.66
CA GLY A 311 22.96 -1.21 -21.78
C GLY A 311 24.32 -1.81 -21.38
N GLN A 312 24.86 -1.41 -20.22
CA GLN A 312 26.18 -1.80 -19.77
C GLN A 312 26.24 -3.28 -19.37
N PHE A 313 25.35 -3.71 -18.47
CA PHE A 313 25.31 -5.09 -17.98
C PHE A 313 24.90 -6.07 -19.09
N ILE A 314 24.02 -5.66 -19.99
CA ILE A 314 23.62 -6.47 -21.16
C ILE A 314 24.82 -6.66 -22.10
N THR A 315 25.60 -5.61 -22.38
CA THR A 315 26.82 -5.74 -23.19
C THR A 315 27.84 -6.65 -22.52
N PHE A 316 28.02 -6.53 -21.20
CA PHE A 316 28.87 -7.43 -20.42
C PHE A 316 28.40 -8.90 -20.51
N LEU A 317 27.10 -9.19 -20.29
CA LEU A 317 26.52 -10.53 -20.40
C LEU A 317 26.74 -11.15 -21.79
N LEU A 318 26.50 -10.39 -22.86
CA LEU A 318 26.73 -10.85 -24.23
C LEU A 318 28.22 -11.13 -24.50
N SER A 319 29.13 -10.30 -23.96
CA SER A 319 30.58 -10.55 -24.04
C SER A 319 31.04 -11.80 -23.26
N MET A 320 30.31 -12.19 -22.21
CA MET A 320 30.51 -13.42 -21.44
C MET A 320 29.81 -14.65 -22.06
N GLY A 321 29.31 -14.55 -23.30
CA GLY A 321 28.70 -15.67 -24.03
C GLY A 321 27.26 -16.01 -23.66
N PHE A 322 26.54 -15.13 -22.96
CA PHE A 322 25.08 -15.28 -22.80
C PHE A 322 24.36 -14.97 -24.11
N THR A 323 23.26 -15.66 -24.40
CA THR A 323 22.45 -15.39 -25.60
C THR A 323 21.49 -14.20 -25.37
N PRO A 324 21.02 -13.52 -26.42
CA PRO A 324 19.96 -12.51 -26.28
C PRO A 324 18.71 -13.06 -25.58
N LEU A 325 18.36 -14.34 -25.79
CA LEU A 325 17.29 -15.02 -25.07
C LEU A 325 17.54 -15.12 -23.56
N HIS A 326 18.75 -15.49 -23.12
CA HIS A 326 19.08 -15.55 -21.68
C HIS A 326 18.92 -14.17 -21.04
N VAL A 327 19.39 -13.10 -21.72
CA VAL A 327 19.23 -11.72 -21.25
C VAL A 327 17.76 -11.31 -21.19
N GLY A 328 16.95 -11.67 -22.19
CA GLY A 328 15.52 -11.36 -22.23
C GLY A 328 14.72 -12.05 -21.11
N ILE A 329 15.00 -13.34 -20.87
CA ILE A 329 14.39 -14.10 -19.75
C ILE A 329 14.82 -13.51 -18.41
N ALA A 330 16.11 -13.21 -18.23
CA ALA A 330 16.63 -12.60 -17.00
C ALA A 330 16.03 -11.20 -16.75
N ARG A 331 15.87 -10.36 -17.79
CA ARG A 331 15.15 -9.08 -17.69
C ARG A 331 13.70 -9.29 -17.26
N THR A 332 13.01 -10.27 -17.86
CA THR A 332 11.60 -10.56 -17.59
C THR A 332 11.39 -10.99 -16.14
N GLY A 333 12.15 -11.99 -15.67
CA GLY A 333 12.08 -12.45 -14.28
C GLY A 333 12.50 -11.36 -13.28
N SER A 334 13.50 -10.56 -13.61
CA SER A 334 13.88 -9.37 -12.83
C SER A 334 12.73 -8.36 -12.76
N THR A 335 12.04 -8.05 -13.86
CA THR A 335 10.88 -7.15 -13.87
C THR A 335 9.69 -7.68 -13.04
N VAL A 336 9.50 -9.01 -12.95
CA VAL A 336 8.49 -9.59 -12.04
C VAL A 336 8.87 -9.36 -10.56
N ILE A 337 10.17 -9.36 -10.22
CA ILE A 337 10.66 -9.01 -8.88
C ILE A 337 10.70 -7.49 -8.64
N GLU A 338 10.91 -6.67 -9.68
CA GLU A 338 10.68 -5.21 -9.63
C GLU A 338 9.21 -4.92 -9.27
N LEU A 339 8.26 -5.67 -9.84
CA LEU A 339 6.84 -5.56 -9.53
C LEU A 339 6.48 -6.10 -8.15
N SER A 340 7.08 -7.20 -7.67
CA SER A 340 6.70 -7.78 -6.38
C SER A 340 6.93 -6.82 -5.19
N ALA A 341 7.81 -5.84 -5.35
CA ALA A 341 8.01 -4.74 -4.41
C ALA A 341 6.74 -3.90 -4.15
N THR A 342 5.82 -3.75 -5.10
CA THR A 342 4.61 -2.91 -4.90
C THR A 342 3.60 -3.51 -3.94
N TRP A 343 3.72 -4.81 -3.60
CA TRP A 343 2.95 -5.44 -2.52
C TRP A 343 3.81 -5.69 -1.27
N ALA A 344 5.08 -6.05 -1.45
CA ALA A 344 5.98 -6.34 -0.35
C ALA A 344 6.35 -5.10 0.47
N ALA A 345 6.60 -3.96 -0.17
CA ALA A 345 7.05 -2.75 0.51
C ALA A 345 5.94 -2.08 1.35
N PRO A 346 4.69 -1.89 0.88
CA PRO A 346 3.62 -1.38 1.75
C PRO A 346 3.37 -2.28 2.97
N ARG A 347 3.41 -3.61 2.79
CA ARG A 347 3.26 -4.59 3.88
C ARG A 347 4.44 -4.60 4.86
N LEU A 348 5.63 -4.22 4.40
CA LEU A 348 6.80 -4.01 5.26
C LEU A 348 6.70 -2.68 6.03
N MET A 349 6.25 -1.61 5.35
CA MET A 349 6.04 -0.30 5.97
C MET A 349 4.94 -0.34 7.04
N SER A 350 3.82 -1.03 6.81
CA SER A 350 2.79 -1.17 7.86
C SER A 350 3.25 -2.02 9.05
N TYR A 351 4.19 -2.94 8.86
CA TYR A 351 4.72 -3.77 9.95
C TYR A 351 5.80 -3.09 10.80
N MET A 352 6.67 -2.23 10.22
CA MET A 352 7.81 -1.65 10.95
C MET A 352 8.04 -0.14 10.76
N GLY A 353 7.21 0.55 9.97
CA GLY A 353 7.29 1.97 9.62
C GLY A 353 8.19 2.25 8.41
N PRO A 354 7.96 3.34 7.64
CA PRO A 354 8.72 3.65 6.42
C PRO A 354 10.23 3.67 6.62
N VAL A 355 10.72 4.29 7.70
CA VAL A 355 12.17 4.38 8.01
C VAL A 355 12.82 3.00 8.19
N ARG A 356 12.19 2.10 8.97
CA ARG A 356 12.76 0.76 9.20
C ARG A 356 12.55 -0.17 8.01
N GLY A 357 11.41 -0.04 7.32
CA GLY A 357 11.16 -0.73 6.05
C GLY A 357 12.25 -0.38 5.02
N GLY A 358 12.60 0.91 4.92
CA GLY A 358 13.68 1.37 4.06
C GLY A 358 15.04 0.77 4.44
N ILE A 359 15.39 0.75 5.73
CA ILE A 359 16.64 0.13 6.21
C ILE A 359 16.66 -1.38 5.93
N TRP A 360 15.53 -2.08 6.10
CA TRP A 360 15.40 -3.49 5.73
C TRP A 360 15.58 -3.70 4.22
N SER A 361 14.93 -2.87 3.40
CA SER A 361 14.99 -2.92 1.93
C SER A 361 16.41 -2.68 1.40
N LEU A 362 17.13 -1.69 1.92
CA LEU A 362 18.56 -1.50 1.64
C LEU A 362 19.41 -2.67 2.15
N SER A 363 19.10 -3.22 3.33
CA SER A 363 19.83 -4.39 3.86
C SER A 363 19.65 -5.63 2.99
N TRP A 364 18.44 -5.88 2.48
CA TRP A 364 18.16 -6.92 1.49
C TRP A 364 18.95 -6.69 0.20
N GLN A 365 18.93 -5.46 -0.34
CA GLN A 365 19.70 -5.09 -1.53
C GLN A 365 21.21 -5.31 -1.33
N MET A 366 21.77 -4.88 -0.20
CA MET A 366 23.18 -5.09 0.16
C MET A 366 23.54 -6.57 0.28
N ILE A 367 22.71 -7.39 0.95
CA ILE A 367 22.94 -8.83 1.10
C ILE A 367 22.95 -9.52 -0.27
N CYS A 368 21.92 -9.29 -1.10
CA CYS A 368 21.86 -9.86 -2.44
C CYS A 368 23.06 -9.46 -3.30
N LEU A 369 23.41 -8.17 -3.36
CA LEU A 369 24.52 -7.71 -4.20
C LEU A 369 25.89 -8.15 -3.68
N THR A 370 26.10 -8.26 -2.37
CA THR A 370 27.37 -8.79 -1.80
C THR A 370 27.51 -10.30 -2.00
N LEU A 371 26.41 -11.06 -1.98
CA LEU A 371 26.43 -12.47 -2.40
C LEU A 371 26.78 -12.59 -3.90
N GLY A 372 26.16 -11.75 -4.75
CA GLY A 372 26.49 -11.68 -6.18
C GLY A 372 27.94 -11.31 -6.45
N LEU A 373 28.49 -10.33 -5.71
CA LEU A 373 29.91 -9.94 -5.75
C LEU A 373 30.83 -11.07 -5.29
N GLY A 374 30.47 -11.78 -4.21
CA GLY A 374 31.23 -12.90 -3.70
C GLY A 374 31.33 -14.03 -4.72
N LEU A 375 30.22 -14.40 -5.35
CA LEU A 375 30.20 -15.37 -6.45
C LEU A 375 31.01 -14.87 -7.65
N PHE A 376 30.87 -13.60 -8.02
CA PHE A 376 31.55 -13.01 -9.17
C PHE A 376 33.07 -12.92 -9.01
N LEU A 377 33.57 -12.48 -7.85
CA LEU A 377 35.01 -12.34 -7.61
C LEU A 377 35.70 -13.67 -7.29
N ARG A 378 34.99 -14.64 -6.70
CA ARG A 378 35.52 -15.97 -6.37
C ARG A 378 36.09 -16.68 -7.60
N ASP A 379 35.33 -16.74 -8.67
CA ASP A 379 35.71 -17.44 -9.91
C ASP A 379 36.21 -16.45 -11.00
N GLY A 380 36.05 -15.13 -10.79
CA GLY A 380 36.37 -14.09 -11.77
C GLY A 380 37.76 -13.42 -11.65
N LEU A 381 38.53 -13.72 -10.60
CA LEU A 381 39.90 -13.21 -10.43
C LEU A 381 40.99 -14.30 -10.51
N GLY A 382 40.61 -15.56 -10.68
CA GLY A 382 41.53 -16.67 -10.89
C GLY A 382 40.84 -18.03 -10.80
N TYR A 383 41.44 -19.03 -11.47
CA TYR A 383 40.98 -20.42 -11.63
C TYR A 383 39.77 -20.65 -12.55
N ASP A 384 40.03 -21.44 -13.60
CA ASP A 384 39.13 -22.10 -14.55
C ASP A 384 37.93 -21.35 -15.18
N ALA A 385 38.06 -21.11 -16.49
CA ALA A 385 36.99 -20.59 -17.36
C ALA A 385 35.74 -21.48 -17.45
N SER A 386 35.80 -22.75 -16.99
CA SER A 386 34.65 -23.66 -16.92
C SER A 386 33.56 -23.20 -15.93
N HIS A 387 33.92 -22.39 -14.93
CA HIS A 387 33.01 -21.93 -13.88
C HIS A 387 32.54 -20.46 -14.03
N ALA A 388 33.15 -19.70 -14.94
CA ALA A 388 32.80 -18.30 -15.18
C ALA A 388 31.33 -18.09 -15.56
N TRP A 389 30.73 -19.00 -16.34
CA TRP A 389 29.32 -18.89 -16.73
C TRP A 389 28.37 -19.07 -15.54
N THR A 390 28.65 -20.04 -14.66
CA THR A 390 27.87 -20.26 -13.42
C THR A 390 28.02 -19.10 -12.44
N SER A 391 29.20 -18.49 -12.36
CA SER A 391 29.45 -17.29 -11.55
C SER A 391 28.61 -16.08 -12.01
N VAL A 392 28.61 -15.79 -13.32
CA VAL A 392 27.77 -14.71 -13.89
C VAL A 392 26.27 -15.02 -13.79
N ALA A 393 25.86 -16.29 -13.92
CA ALA A 393 24.47 -16.70 -13.67
C ALA A 393 24.05 -16.47 -12.21
N GLY A 394 24.94 -16.72 -11.24
CA GLY A 394 24.72 -16.39 -9.83
C GLY A 394 24.56 -14.87 -9.61
N LEU A 395 25.43 -14.07 -10.23
CA LEU A 395 25.32 -12.60 -10.21
C LEU A 395 23.99 -12.09 -10.81
N ILE A 396 23.54 -12.67 -11.92
CA ILE A 396 22.24 -12.38 -12.56
C ILE A 396 21.07 -12.58 -11.58
N VAL A 397 21.02 -13.72 -10.87
CA VAL A 397 19.97 -14.02 -9.90
C VAL A 397 20.04 -13.08 -8.70
N CYS A 398 21.25 -12.80 -8.20
CA CYS A 398 21.46 -11.85 -7.10
C CYS A 398 20.99 -10.43 -7.46
N ILE A 399 21.28 -9.96 -8.68
CA ILE A 399 20.82 -8.66 -9.20
C ILE A 399 19.29 -8.63 -9.36
N ALA A 400 18.66 -9.73 -9.80
CA ALA A 400 17.21 -9.81 -9.90
C ALA A 400 16.55 -9.74 -8.50
N LEU A 401 17.05 -10.50 -7.53
CA LEU A 401 16.55 -10.49 -6.15
C LEU A 401 16.79 -9.15 -5.44
N SER A 402 17.88 -8.43 -5.74
CA SER A 402 18.17 -7.13 -5.13
C SER A 402 17.19 -6.02 -5.58
N ARG A 403 16.44 -6.22 -6.68
CA ARG A 403 15.43 -5.25 -7.16
C ARG A 403 14.29 -5.06 -6.18
N LEU A 404 13.92 -6.11 -5.43
CA LEU A 404 12.93 -6.05 -4.35
C LEU A 404 13.36 -5.05 -3.26
N GLY A 405 14.66 -5.04 -2.94
CA GLY A 405 15.24 -4.09 -1.99
C GLY A 405 15.29 -2.67 -2.54
N LEU A 406 15.71 -2.49 -3.80
CA LEU A 406 15.77 -1.18 -4.44
C LEU A 406 14.39 -0.50 -4.51
N TRP A 407 13.39 -1.16 -5.10
CA TRP A 407 12.05 -0.59 -5.26
C TRP A 407 11.28 -0.52 -3.93
N GLY A 408 11.61 -1.38 -2.97
CA GLY A 408 11.10 -1.22 -1.61
C GLY A 408 11.67 0.01 -0.91
N TYR A 409 12.95 0.32 -1.11
CA TYR A 409 13.54 1.55 -0.58
C TYR A 409 13.02 2.81 -1.28
N ASP A 410 12.84 2.77 -2.60
CA ASP A 410 12.23 3.83 -3.40
C ASP A 410 10.85 4.23 -2.83
N LEU A 411 9.97 3.26 -2.60
CA LEU A 411 8.67 3.49 -1.96
C LEU A 411 8.82 4.06 -0.53
N CYS A 412 9.69 3.50 0.30
CA CYS A 412 9.90 4.00 1.66
C CYS A 412 10.43 5.45 1.68
N ALA A 413 11.39 5.78 0.82
CA ALA A 413 11.99 7.11 0.73
C ALA A 413 10.98 8.13 0.17
N GLN A 414 10.18 7.77 -0.83
CA GLN A 414 9.09 8.62 -1.34
C GLN A 414 8.03 8.89 -0.26
N THR A 415 7.64 7.90 0.54
CA THR A 415 6.74 8.11 1.69
C THR A 415 7.35 9.08 2.70
N ILE A 416 8.61 8.89 3.12
CA ILE A 416 9.28 9.82 4.05
C ILE A 416 9.37 11.24 3.47
N VAL A 417 9.68 11.40 2.18
CA VAL A 417 9.71 12.71 1.49
C VAL A 417 8.32 13.35 1.38
N GLN A 418 7.25 12.56 1.34
CA GLN A 418 5.88 13.06 1.37
C GLN A 418 5.44 13.49 2.78
N GLU A 419 5.76 12.69 3.80
CA GLU A 419 5.44 12.94 5.22
C GLU A 419 6.21 14.14 5.79
N GLU A 420 7.51 14.27 5.46
CA GLU A 420 8.40 15.29 6.05
C GLU A 420 8.41 16.63 5.31
N VAL A 421 8.18 16.67 3.98
CA VAL A 421 8.29 17.91 3.20
C VAL A 421 6.93 18.57 3.02
N GLU A 422 6.83 19.83 3.45
CA GLU A 422 5.66 20.71 3.35
C GLU A 422 5.09 20.77 1.91
N ASP A 423 3.76 20.77 1.76
CA ASP A 423 3.08 20.67 0.45
C ASP A 423 3.51 21.77 -0.55
N GLY A 424 3.76 22.99 -0.06
CA GLY A 424 4.23 24.12 -0.89
C GLY A 424 5.68 23.99 -1.37
N ASN A 425 6.52 23.21 -0.67
CA ASN A 425 7.94 23.04 -0.95
C ASN A 425 8.29 21.68 -1.58
N ARG A 426 7.42 20.67 -1.45
CA ARG A 426 7.65 19.29 -1.92
C ARG A 426 8.01 19.22 -3.41
N GLY A 427 7.38 20.02 -4.26
CA GLY A 427 7.70 20.09 -5.69
C GLY A 427 9.11 20.61 -6.00
N ALA A 428 9.61 21.59 -5.24
CA ALA A 428 10.96 22.09 -5.38
C ALA A 428 11.99 21.06 -4.86
N PHE A 429 11.71 20.44 -3.72
CA PHE A 429 12.54 19.40 -3.12
C PHE A 429 12.75 18.20 -4.08
N SER A 430 11.67 17.63 -4.62
CA SER A 430 11.75 16.51 -5.58
C SER A 430 12.44 16.89 -6.90
N SER A 431 12.47 18.17 -7.28
CA SER A 431 13.24 18.61 -8.46
C SER A 431 14.76 18.53 -8.25
N VAL A 432 15.23 18.75 -7.02
CA VAL A 432 16.64 18.61 -6.63
C VAL A 432 17.00 17.13 -6.49
N GLU A 433 16.12 16.31 -5.90
CA GLU A 433 16.28 14.83 -5.88
C GLU A 433 16.44 14.27 -7.30
N ALA A 434 15.50 14.57 -8.20
CA ALA A 434 15.55 14.12 -9.59
C ALA A 434 16.83 14.61 -10.32
N SER A 435 17.35 15.80 -9.97
CA SER A 435 18.62 16.30 -10.50
C SER A 435 19.81 15.44 -10.05
N PHE A 436 19.83 14.98 -8.80
CA PHE A 436 20.84 14.04 -8.30
C PHE A 436 20.69 12.64 -8.91
N GLN A 437 19.47 12.11 -9.04
CA GLN A 437 19.22 10.82 -9.71
C GLN A 437 19.80 10.81 -11.14
N ASN A 438 19.52 11.85 -11.94
CA ASN A 438 20.07 12.01 -13.29
C ASN A 438 21.61 12.12 -13.28
N LEU A 439 22.20 12.89 -12.35
CA LEU A 439 23.65 13.00 -12.21
C LEU A 439 24.31 11.64 -11.91
N PHE A 440 23.73 10.85 -11.01
CA PHE A 440 24.25 9.54 -10.64
C PHE A 440 24.08 8.50 -11.77
N GLU A 441 22.99 8.54 -12.54
CA GLU A 441 22.84 7.71 -13.76
C GLU A 441 23.91 8.07 -14.81
N LEU A 442 24.15 9.37 -15.08
CA LEU A 442 25.19 9.83 -16.01
C LEU A 442 26.60 9.42 -15.55
N LEU A 443 26.89 9.50 -14.24
CA LEU A 443 28.14 9.02 -13.66
C LEU A 443 28.29 7.50 -13.81
N SER A 444 27.20 6.73 -13.76
CA SER A 444 27.25 5.28 -14.02
C SER A 444 27.80 4.98 -15.43
N PHE A 445 27.34 5.72 -16.46
CA PHE A 445 27.87 5.58 -17.83
C PHE A 445 29.33 6.02 -17.93
N ALA A 446 29.73 7.05 -17.19
CA ALA A 446 31.13 7.48 -17.14
C ALA A 446 32.07 6.38 -16.58
N THR A 447 31.62 5.53 -15.65
CA THR A 447 32.44 4.42 -15.14
C THR A 447 32.81 3.42 -16.23
N THR A 448 31.87 3.03 -17.10
CA THR A 448 32.13 2.07 -18.20
C THR A 448 32.75 2.72 -19.44
N ILE A 449 32.82 4.04 -19.51
CA ILE A 449 33.70 4.77 -20.44
C ILE A 449 35.15 4.73 -19.93
N ALA A 450 35.37 4.90 -18.62
CA ALA A 450 36.70 4.82 -17.99
C ALA A 450 37.25 3.38 -17.87
N PHE A 451 36.36 2.39 -17.77
CA PHE A 451 36.66 0.95 -17.74
C PHE A 451 35.95 0.23 -18.91
N PRO A 452 36.40 0.43 -20.17
CA PRO A 452 35.63 0.03 -21.35
C PRO A 452 35.78 -1.45 -21.73
N ARG A 453 36.71 -2.20 -21.14
CA ARG A 453 36.89 -3.65 -21.44
C ARG A 453 36.01 -4.51 -20.51
N PRO A 454 35.35 -5.57 -21.01
CA PRO A 454 34.58 -6.50 -20.18
C PRO A 454 35.38 -7.10 -19.01
N GLU A 455 36.66 -7.41 -19.22
CA GLU A 455 37.64 -7.81 -18.18
C GLU A 455 37.64 -6.87 -16.97
N GLN A 456 37.46 -5.57 -17.21
CA GLN A 456 37.52 -4.49 -16.23
C GLN A 456 36.15 -4.18 -15.60
N PHE A 457 35.07 -4.88 -15.98
CA PHE A 457 33.71 -4.64 -15.49
C PHE A 457 33.59 -4.82 -13.97
N HIS A 458 34.51 -5.55 -13.33
CA HIS A 458 34.63 -5.62 -11.88
C HIS A 458 34.79 -4.23 -11.21
N TRP A 459 35.38 -3.23 -11.87
CA TRP A 459 35.49 -1.87 -11.32
C TRP A 459 34.13 -1.14 -11.29
N PRO A 460 33.40 -0.95 -12.41
CA PRO A 460 32.00 -0.46 -12.39
C PRO A 460 31.08 -1.22 -11.43
N LEU A 461 31.22 -2.55 -11.36
CA LEU A 461 30.45 -3.42 -10.47
C LEU A 461 30.76 -3.15 -8.98
N VAL A 462 32.04 -3.04 -8.59
CA VAL A 462 32.43 -2.65 -7.22
C VAL A 462 32.01 -1.22 -6.89
N ILE A 463 32.14 -0.26 -7.82
CA ILE A 463 31.67 1.12 -7.62
C ILE A 463 30.16 1.16 -7.35
N SER A 464 29.38 0.36 -8.10
CA SER A 464 27.92 0.27 -7.93
C SER A 464 27.53 -0.31 -6.56
N ILE A 465 28.28 -1.28 -6.04
CA ILE A 465 28.02 -1.84 -4.70
C ILE A 465 28.49 -0.87 -3.62
N ALA A 466 29.60 -0.17 -3.81
CA ALA A 466 30.03 0.90 -2.90
C ALA A 466 28.97 2.00 -2.79
N ALA A 467 28.31 2.40 -3.90
CA ALA A 467 27.20 3.35 -3.87
C ALA A 467 26.02 2.85 -3.02
N VAL A 468 25.61 1.58 -3.19
CA VAL A 468 24.54 0.95 -2.38
C VAL A 468 24.92 0.86 -0.89
N TYR A 469 26.18 0.57 -0.57
CA TYR A 469 26.67 0.55 0.83
C TYR A 469 26.76 1.96 1.45
N ILE A 470 27.07 2.99 0.67
CA ILE A 470 27.05 4.38 1.13
C ILE A 470 25.61 4.85 1.35
N ALA A 471 24.66 4.51 0.46
CA ALA A 471 23.23 4.73 0.67
C ALA A 471 22.72 4.02 1.93
N GLY A 472 23.08 2.74 2.11
CA GLY A 472 22.86 1.99 3.36
C GLY A 472 23.42 2.70 4.59
N GLY A 473 24.62 3.27 4.50
CA GLY A 473 25.23 4.10 5.56
C GLY A 473 24.44 5.37 5.85
N LEU A 474 24.02 6.12 4.83
CA LEU A 474 23.24 7.35 4.96
C LEU A 474 21.85 7.10 5.58
N ALA A 475 21.17 6.02 5.18
CA ALA A 475 19.90 5.61 5.79
C ALA A 475 20.05 5.19 7.26
N ASN A 476 21.16 4.52 7.61
CA ASN A 476 21.48 4.21 9.02
C ASN A 476 21.92 5.45 9.82
N LEU A 477 22.50 6.47 9.17
CA LEU A 477 22.83 7.75 9.82
C LEU A 477 21.57 8.57 10.16
N LEU A 478 20.52 8.53 9.34
CA LEU A 478 19.20 9.09 9.71
C LEU A 478 18.66 8.42 10.99
N TYR A 479 18.72 7.09 11.06
CA TYR A 479 18.29 6.35 12.26
C TYR A 479 19.14 6.66 13.51
N TRP A 480 20.42 7.02 13.32
CA TRP A 480 21.31 7.45 14.41
C TRP A 480 21.12 8.91 14.82
N ALA A 481 20.70 9.79 13.92
CA ALA A 481 20.41 11.19 14.24
C ALA A 481 19.16 11.32 15.14
N ASP A 482 18.15 10.47 14.92
CA ASP A 482 16.91 10.38 15.71
C ASP A 482 17.09 9.71 17.09
N ARG A 483 18.27 9.13 17.40
CA ARG A 483 18.48 8.30 18.59
C ARG A 483 19.82 8.51 19.28
N HIS A 484 19.78 9.01 20.51
CA HIS A 484 20.90 8.84 21.45
C HIS A 484 21.28 7.35 21.59
N LEU A 485 22.58 7.07 21.44
CA LEU A 485 23.29 5.78 21.48
C LEU A 485 22.46 4.52 21.79
N SER A 486 22.22 3.69 20.77
CA SER A 486 22.14 2.22 20.96
C SER A 486 22.51 1.46 19.68
N VAL A 487 23.45 0.51 19.79
CA VAL A 487 24.00 -0.23 18.64
C VAL A 487 23.13 -1.44 18.29
N GLN A 488 22.25 -1.31 17.29
CA GLN A 488 21.38 -2.41 16.85
C GLN A 488 21.83 -3.14 15.57
N PHE A 489 22.76 -2.58 14.78
CA PHE A 489 23.23 -3.25 13.55
C PHE A 489 24.02 -4.54 13.81
N LEU A 490 24.61 -4.70 15.01
CA LEU A 490 25.37 -5.90 15.40
C LEU A 490 24.54 -7.00 16.06
N SER A 491 23.36 -6.70 16.63
CA SER A 491 22.57 -7.71 17.35
C SER A 491 21.89 -8.69 16.40
N PHE A 492 21.26 -8.21 15.32
CA PHE A 492 20.50 -9.07 14.40
C PHE A 492 21.36 -10.10 13.67
N VAL A 493 22.63 -9.78 13.37
CA VAL A 493 23.60 -10.72 12.79
C VAL A 493 24.07 -11.77 13.80
N SER A 494 24.00 -11.48 15.10
CA SER A 494 24.47 -12.37 16.17
C SER A 494 23.48 -13.48 16.53
N THR A 495 22.18 -13.20 16.58
CA THR A 495 21.19 -14.08 17.25
C THR A 495 20.67 -15.28 16.42
N LYS A 496 21.20 -15.55 15.21
CA LYS A 496 20.90 -16.78 14.44
C LYS A 496 22.12 -17.53 13.90
N ALA A 497 23.31 -17.33 14.49
CA ALA A 497 24.51 -18.09 14.16
C ALA A 497 24.49 -19.55 14.69
N ARG A 498 23.59 -20.39 14.17
CA ARG A 498 23.58 -21.86 14.37
C ARG A 498 24.11 -22.67 13.18
N LEU A 499 24.62 -21.98 12.15
CA LEU A 499 25.42 -22.54 11.06
C LEU A 499 26.78 -21.83 11.09
N GLY A 500 27.85 -22.59 11.26
CA GLY A 500 29.17 -22.06 11.65
C GLY A 500 29.97 -21.46 10.49
N PHE A 501 29.83 -20.15 10.26
CA PHE A 501 30.75 -19.37 9.43
C PHE A 501 31.05 -18.01 10.08
N THR A 502 32.31 -17.77 10.46
CA THR A 502 32.77 -16.55 11.14
C THR A 502 33.66 -15.70 10.22
N PHE A 503 33.13 -14.57 9.73
CA PHE A 503 33.88 -13.61 8.91
C PHE A 503 33.97 -12.22 9.56
N ARG A 504 35.19 -11.73 9.81
CA ARG A 504 35.47 -10.42 10.42
C ARG A 504 35.50 -9.30 9.37
N TRP A 505 34.39 -8.58 9.19
CA TRP A 505 34.27 -7.53 8.16
C TRP A 505 34.76 -6.12 8.56
N ALA A 506 34.97 -5.84 9.85
CA ALA A 506 35.15 -4.48 10.40
C ALA A 506 36.48 -3.75 10.03
N ARG A 507 37.29 -4.25 9.09
CA ARG A 507 38.55 -3.61 8.66
C ARG A 507 38.63 -3.22 7.17
N PHE A 508 37.68 -3.62 6.32
CA PHE A 508 37.77 -3.37 4.87
C PHE A 508 37.16 -2.03 4.41
N GLY A 509 36.08 -1.58 5.05
CA GLY A 509 35.31 -0.41 4.57
C GLY A 509 36.13 0.89 4.48
N SER A 510 36.85 1.24 5.55
CA SER A 510 37.62 2.49 5.64
C SER A 510 38.81 2.56 4.67
N VAL A 511 39.39 1.42 4.29
CA VAL A 511 40.51 1.34 3.34
C VAL A 511 40.01 1.39 1.88
N GLY A 512 38.94 0.63 1.57
CA GLY A 512 38.37 0.59 0.22
C GLY A 512 37.85 1.95 -0.28
N ILE A 513 37.14 2.69 0.59
CA ILE A 513 36.57 4.01 0.26
C ILE A 513 37.68 5.01 -0.09
N ALA A 514 38.77 5.05 0.68
CA ALA A 514 39.88 5.98 0.46
C ALA A 514 40.65 5.69 -0.84
N ILE A 515 40.83 4.42 -1.19
CA ILE A 515 41.55 3.99 -2.40
C ILE A 515 40.68 4.21 -3.65
N GLY A 516 39.42 3.78 -3.63
CA GLY A 516 38.51 3.91 -4.77
C GLY A 516 38.32 5.37 -5.21
N CYS A 517 37.99 6.25 -4.26
CA CYS A 517 37.81 7.67 -4.55
C CYS A 517 39.08 8.33 -5.12
N ARG A 518 40.27 8.01 -4.57
CA ARG A 518 41.54 8.56 -5.06
C ARG A 518 41.90 8.09 -6.47
N ILE A 519 41.70 6.82 -6.80
CA ILE A 519 41.99 6.27 -8.14
C ILE A 519 41.05 6.87 -9.20
N VAL A 520 39.76 6.99 -8.88
CA VAL A 520 38.76 7.57 -9.79
C VAL A 520 39.03 9.06 -10.02
N TRP A 521 39.26 9.84 -8.96
CA TRP A 521 39.60 11.27 -9.10
C TRP A 521 40.92 11.49 -9.85
N ALA A 522 41.98 10.74 -9.54
CA ALA A 522 43.27 10.91 -10.21
C ALA A 522 43.19 10.66 -11.72
N LYS A 523 42.37 9.69 -12.16
CA LYS A 523 42.17 9.41 -13.60
C LYS A 523 41.19 10.37 -14.28
N LEU A 524 40.13 10.82 -13.61
CA LEU A 524 39.27 11.88 -14.15
C LEU A 524 40.04 13.20 -14.31
N TRP A 525 40.86 13.57 -13.32
CA TRP A 525 41.71 14.76 -13.39
C TRP A 525 42.76 14.65 -14.50
N ALA A 526 43.37 13.46 -14.70
CA ALA A 526 44.24 13.21 -15.83
C ALA A 526 43.55 13.33 -17.20
N LEU A 527 42.25 12.99 -17.29
CA LEU A 527 41.45 13.10 -18.52
C LEU A 527 41.03 14.56 -18.83
N VAL A 528 40.91 15.40 -17.80
CA VAL A 528 40.68 16.85 -17.95
C VAL A 528 41.99 17.59 -18.24
N ALA A 529 43.09 17.20 -17.59
CA ALA A 529 44.42 17.79 -17.83
C ALA A 529 44.93 17.60 -19.27
N THR A 530 44.37 16.66 -20.04
CA THR A 530 44.66 16.49 -21.47
C THR A 530 43.92 17.47 -22.41
N THR A 531 43.06 18.36 -21.91
CA THR A 531 42.31 19.33 -22.76
C THR A 531 42.61 20.81 -22.48
N THR A 532 43.38 21.14 -21.43
CA THR A 532 43.79 22.52 -21.10
C THR A 532 45.30 22.69 -21.20
N ASN A 533 45.77 23.31 -22.28
CA ASN A 533 47.20 23.50 -22.56
C ASN A 533 47.77 24.79 -21.93
N ASP A 534 47.66 24.92 -20.61
CA ASP A 534 48.50 25.84 -19.84
C ASP A 534 48.69 25.36 -18.39
N ARG A 535 49.82 25.70 -17.75
CA ARG A 535 50.32 24.95 -16.58
C ARG A 535 50.77 25.80 -15.37
N GLN A 536 50.46 27.10 -15.32
CA GLN A 536 50.92 27.98 -14.23
C GLN A 536 49.85 28.54 -13.28
N GLU A 537 48.56 28.64 -13.64
CA GLU A 537 47.55 29.23 -12.73
C GLU A 537 46.99 28.25 -11.66
N ALA A 538 47.17 26.94 -11.84
CA ALA A 538 46.53 25.90 -11.02
C ALA A 538 46.91 25.90 -9.52
N HIS A 539 47.95 26.63 -9.11
CA HIS A 539 48.38 26.71 -7.72
C HIS A 539 47.65 27.77 -6.87
N SER A 540 46.87 28.68 -7.46
CA SER A 540 46.14 29.72 -6.71
C SER A 540 44.81 29.24 -6.13
N PHE A 541 44.06 28.42 -6.88
CA PHE A 541 42.65 28.14 -6.60
C PHE A 541 42.42 27.23 -5.37
N THR A 542 43.35 26.32 -5.09
CA THR A 542 43.24 25.31 -4.03
C THR A 542 43.21 25.91 -2.61
N GLY A 543 43.69 27.14 -2.42
CA GLY A 543 43.77 27.79 -1.10
C GLY A 543 42.43 28.32 -0.56
N HIS A 544 41.45 28.62 -1.42
CA HIS A 544 40.26 29.38 -1.02
C HIS A 544 39.01 28.54 -0.70
N VAL A 545 38.97 27.26 -1.10
CA VAL A 545 37.78 26.40 -0.93
C VAL A 545 37.77 25.65 0.42
N LEU A 546 38.93 25.53 1.08
CA LEU A 546 39.12 24.66 2.26
C LEU A 546 38.86 25.37 3.62
N LEU A 547 38.27 26.57 3.61
CA LEU A 547 38.17 27.47 4.76
C LEU A 547 36.74 27.78 5.26
N LEU A 548 35.71 27.09 4.73
CA LEU A 548 34.29 27.39 5.02
C LEU A 548 33.49 26.21 5.64
N ALA A 549 34.16 25.24 6.26
CA ALA A 549 33.50 24.07 6.86
C ALA A 549 34.16 23.57 8.17
N ALA A 550 34.20 24.41 9.21
CA ALA A 550 34.64 24.01 10.55
C ALA A 550 33.90 24.83 11.65
N PRO A 551 33.02 24.20 12.46
CA PRO A 551 32.46 24.83 13.66
C PRO A 551 33.51 24.94 14.77
N GLN A 552 33.61 26.11 15.42
CA GLN A 552 34.40 26.30 16.63
C GLN A 552 33.66 25.75 17.86
N PRO A 553 34.34 25.09 18.82
CA PRO A 553 33.75 24.73 20.10
C PRO A 553 33.64 25.94 21.04
N SER A 554 32.69 25.89 21.98
CA SER A 554 32.58 26.86 23.08
C SER A 554 32.50 26.12 24.44
N PRO A 555 32.86 26.75 25.58
CA PRO A 555 33.76 26.06 26.50
C PRO A 555 33.13 25.68 27.85
N PHE A 556 32.87 24.39 28.08
CA PHE A 556 32.65 23.85 29.44
C PHE A 556 32.95 22.35 29.58
N GLU A 557 34.22 21.92 29.44
CA GLU A 557 34.69 20.67 30.06
C GLU A 557 36.22 20.61 30.27
N LEU A 558 36.78 21.69 30.82
CA LEU A 558 38.10 21.66 31.45
C LEU A 558 37.95 21.13 32.88
N LEU A 559 38.11 19.81 33.09
CA LEU A 559 38.62 19.19 34.33
C LEU A 559 38.64 17.65 34.29
N SER A 560 39.78 17.05 33.93
CA SER A 560 40.55 16.20 34.86
C SER A 560 41.79 15.54 34.22
N LEU A 561 42.78 15.27 35.08
CA LEU A 561 43.79 14.21 34.93
C LEU A 561 44.65 14.19 33.64
N GLY A 562 45.40 15.27 33.43
CA GLY A 562 46.74 15.11 32.86
C GLY A 562 47.69 14.47 33.89
N LYS A 563 48.39 13.40 33.52
CA LYS A 563 49.62 12.95 34.21
C LYS A 563 50.57 12.21 33.25
N TYR A 564 51.73 12.84 33.01
CA TYR A 564 53.09 12.27 32.89
C TYR A 564 53.22 10.83 32.36
N MET A 565 53.81 10.62 31.17
CA MET A 565 55.27 10.47 30.91
C MET A 565 55.87 9.13 31.41
N ALA A 566 56.85 8.50 30.75
CA ALA A 566 57.48 8.69 29.43
C ALA A 566 58.41 7.48 29.09
N LEU A 567 58.99 7.47 27.87
CA LEU A 567 60.12 6.62 27.41
C LEU A 567 59.83 5.10 27.31
N GLY A 568 60.41 4.32 26.38
CA GLY A 568 61.26 4.60 25.21
C GLY A 568 61.46 3.32 24.36
N PRO A 569 61.98 3.41 23.11
CA PRO A 569 62.23 2.27 22.19
C PRO A 569 63.74 1.91 22.09
N PRO A 570 64.20 0.97 21.22
CA PRO A 570 63.63 -0.29 20.67
C PRO A 570 64.54 -1.52 20.98
N GLU A 571 64.29 -2.73 20.42
CA GLU A 571 65.38 -3.59 19.87
C GLU A 571 64.91 -4.83 19.04
N ASN A 572 65.87 -5.70 18.65
CA ASN A 572 65.90 -6.52 17.42
C ASN A 572 65.81 -8.07 17.58
N MET A 573 65.48 -8.73 16.45
CA MET A 573 66.02 -10.02 15.94
C MET A 573 65.73 -11.41 16.58
N VAL A 574 65.46 -12.38 15.67
CA VAL A 574 65.73 -13.86 15.75
C VAL A 574 64.93 -14.67 16.81
N GLY A 575 64.49 -15.93 16.58
CA GLY A 575 64.46 -16.78 15.37
C GLY A 575 64.15 -18.26 15.68
N GLU A 576 64.02 -19.09 14.62
CA GLU A 576 64.01 -20.58 14.60
C GLU A 576 62.81 -21.37 15.18
N GLU A 577 62.89 -22.71 15.05
CA GLU A 577 61.80 -23.72 14.99
C GLU A 577 61.65 -24.54 16.29
N GLY A 578 60.59 -25.35 16.46
CA GLY A 578 60.50 -26.24 17.65
C GLY A 578 59.22 -27.06 17.91
N LEU A 579 59.00 -28.10 17.11
CA LEU A 579 58.28 -29.38 17.39
C LEU A 579 57.57 -29.68 18.74
N SER A 580 56.38 -30.30 18.61
CA SER A 580 55.87 -31.52 19.33
C SER A 580 54.95 -31.44 20.58
N ALA A 581 54.38 -32.62 20.89
CA ALA A 581 53.39 -33.00 21.94
C ALA A 581 51.96 -32.41 21.81
N GLY A 582 50.87 -33.17 22.06
CA GLY A 582 50.73 -34.61 22.32
C GLY A 582 49.26 -35.06 22.40
N TRP A 583 48.95 -36.32 22.07
CA TRP A 583 47.60 -36.93 22.16
C TRP A 583 47.42 -37.72 23.48
N PRO A 584 46.18 -37.93 23.96
CA PRO A 584 45.52 -39.24 23.82
C PRO A 584 43.98 -39.15 23.62
N CYS A 585 43.17 -40.18 23.32
CA CYS A 585 43.24 -41.50 22.69
C CYS A 585 41.88 -42.21 22.98
N TYR A 586 41.15 -42.66 21.96
CA TYR A 586 40.14 -43.77 21.95
C TYR A 586 39.83 -43.99 20.44
N LEU A 587 40.12 -45.10 19.73
CA LEU A 587 39.86 -46.55 19.94
C LEU A 587 38.35 -46.83 20.09
N THR A 588 37.65 -47.64 19.28
CA THR A 588 37.95 -48.63 18.19
C THR A 588 36.63 -48.94 17.41
N SER A 589 36.47 -49.60 16.25
CA SER A 589 37.29 -50.20 15.14
C SER A 589 36.29 -50.67 14.01
N ASN A 590 36.51 -51.46 12.93
CA ASN A 590 37.68 -52.18 12.36
C ASN A 590 37.49 -52.57 10.84
N THR A 591 38.51 -52.31 9.99
CA THR A 591 39.07 -53.21 8.91
C THR A 591 38.32 -53.69 7.63
N TYR A 592 39.17 -54.09 6.65
CA TYR A 592 38.96 -54.73 5.34
C TYR A 592 38.43 -53.85 4.17
N GLY A 593 38.98 -53.92 2.95
CA GLY A 593 40.19 -54.64 2.48
C GLY A 593 40.38 -54.54 0.94
N SER A 594 41.62 -54.69 0.45
CA SER A 594 41.99 -54.73 -0.99
C SER A 594 42.52 -56.10 -1.40
N PRO A 595 42.33 -56.57 -2.65
CA PRO A 595 43.44 -56.50 -3.62
C PRO A 595 43.09 -56.42 -5.14
N GLU A 596 43.99 -55.78 -5.89
CA GLU A 596 44.56 -56.11 -7.22
C GLU A 596 43.87 -56.96 -8.35
N ARG A 597 43.94 -56.38 -9.58
CA ARG A 597 44.51 -56.93 -10.85
C ARG A 597 43.61 -57.69 -11.88
N ILE A 598 44.05 -57.59 -13.16
CA ILE A 598 43.78 -58.39 -14.40
C ILE A 598 42.90 -57.69 -15.48
N ASN A 599 43.16 -58.04 -16.76
CA ASN A 599 42.90 -57.26 -17.97
C ASN A 599 41.71 -57.74 -18.85
N ASP A 600 41.49 -56.96 -19.92
CA ASP A 600 41.07 -57.35 -21.29
C ASP A 600 39.61 -57.17 -21.74
N HIS A 601 39.51 -56.64 -22.97
CA HIS A 601 38.33 -56.31 -23.78
C HIS A 601 38.01 -57.49 -24.73
N PRO A 602 36.76 -57.71 -25.24
CA PRO A 602 36.08 -56.69 -26.06
C PRO A 602 34.52 -56.68 -26.13
N ASN A 603 34.01 -55.66 -26.83
CA ASN A 603 32.70 -55.58 -27.53
C ASN A 603 31.39 -55.77 -26.75
N LEU A 604 30.60 -54.69 -26.61
CA LEU A 604 29.17 -54.69 -27.00
C LEU A 604 28.64 -53.29 -27.32
N LYS A 605 27.55 -53.20 -28.09
CA LYS A 605 26.87 -51.93 -28.46
C LYS A 605 25.79 -51.58 -27.43
N VAL A 606 25.75 -50.34 -26.91
CA VAL A 606 24.52 -49.76 -26.32
C VAL A 606 24.40 -48.24 -26.60
N LEU A 607 23.25 -47.88 -27.15
CA LEU A 607 22.54 -46.59 -27.05
C LEU A 607 21.04 -46.95 -26.98
N PRO A 608 20.11 -46.13 -26.41
CA PRO A 608 20.27 -44.74 -25.95
C PRO A 608 19.56 -44.38 -24.59
N LYS A 609 19.65 -43.09 -24.19
CA LYS A 609 18.69 -42.28 -23.39
C LYS A 609 18.31 -42.69 -21.94
N ALA A 610 18.79 -41.87 -20.99
CA ALA A 610 18.04 -41.31 -19.84
C ALA A 610 18.72 -39.97 -19.44
N ALA A 611 18.09 -38.79 -19.59
CA ALA A 611 17.07 -38.15 -18.73
C ALA A 611 17.71 -37.17 -17.69
N PRO A 612 17.58 -35.84 -17.86
CA PRO A 612 18.23 -34.85 -16.99
C PRO A 612 17.39 -34.44 -15.78
N VAL A 613 17.93 -34.57 -14.57
CA VAL A 613 17.35 -34.00 -13.35
C VAL A 613 17.72 -32.50 -13.27
N GLY A 614 16.73 -31.62 -13.46
CA GLY A 614 16.97 -30.17 -13.39
C GLY A 614 15.76 -29.27 -13.69
N LEU A 615 14.79 -29.72 -14.49
CA LEU A 615 13.62 -28.89 -14.86
C LEU A 615 12.54 -28.80 -13.77
N SER A 616 12.47 -29.78 -12.87
CA SER A 616 11.33 -29.98 -11.97
C SER A 616 11.11 -28.85 -10.96
N ILE A 617 12.19 -28.21 -10.49
CA ILE A 617 12.11 -27.17 -9.45
C ILE A 617 11.51 -25.87 -10.02
N LEU A 618 11.81 -25.53 -11.28
CA LEU A 618 11.26 -24.34 -11.95
C LEU A 618 9.79 -24.53 -12.32
N TRP A 619 9.37 -25.75 -12.69
CA TRP A 619 7.96 -26.04 -12.95
C TRP A 619 7.10 -25.95 -11.69
N SER A 620 7.57 -26.42 -10.53
CA SER A 620 6.82 -26.29 -9.27
C SER A 620 6.54 -24.83 -8.89
N ALA A 621 7.50 -23.93 -9.09
CA ALA A 621 7.30 -22.49 -8.84
C ALA A 621 6.35 -21.85 -9.86
N ALA A 622 6.46 -22.22 -11.15
CA ALA A 622 5.59 -21.69 -12.20
C ALA A 622 4.13 -22.18 -12.06
N PHE A 623 3.91 -23.42 -11.64
CA PHE A 623 2.57 -23.99 -11.50
C PHE A 623 1.81 -23.40 -10.30
N LEU A 624 2.50 -23.14 -9.18
CA LEU A 624 1.93 -22.45 -8.02
C LEU A 624 1.57 -20.98 -8.29
N LEU A 625 2.28 -20.31 -9.21
CA LEU A 625 1.96 -18.93 -9.62
C LEU A 625 0.95 -18.86 -10.79
N GLY A 626 0.87 -19.90 -11.63
CA GLY A 626 -0.11 -19.99 -12.71
C GLY A 626 -1.56 -19.88 -12.20
N LEU A 627 -1.86 -20.52 -11.07
CA LEU A 627 -3.18 -20.48 -10.41
C LEU A 627 -3.59 -19.08 -9.91
N VAL A 628 -2.65 -18.15 -9.75
CA VAL A 628 -2.93 -16.75 -9.32
C VAL A 628 -3.24 -15.84 -10.54
N SER A 629 -3.04 -16.34 -11.76
CA SER A 629 -3.13 -15.51 -12.98
C SER A 629 -4.57 -15.23 -13.45
N THR A 630 -5.57 -15.90 -12.88
CA THR A 630 -6.96 -15.90 -13.38
C THR A 630 -7.97 -15.12 -12.53
N SER A 631 -7.55 -14.45 -11.45
CA SER A 631 -8.44 -13.76 -10.49
C SER A 631 -8.09 -12.29 -10.22
N LEU A 632 -7.46 -11.60 -11.19
CA LEU A 632 -7.01 -10.20 -11.05
C LEU A 632 -7.74 -9.19 -11.96
N ALA A 633 -9.06 -9.33 -12.03
CA ALA A 633 -9.93 -8.16 -11.95
C ALA A 633 -10.43 -8.06 -10.50
N LYS A 634 -10.59 -6.85 -9.93
CA LYS A 634 -11.63 -6.68 -8.90
C LYS A 634 -12.94 -7.08 -9.61
N PRO A 635 -13.78 -7.97 -9.04
CA PRO A 635 -15.15 -8.08 -9.52
C PRO A 635 -15.79 -6.70 -9.46
N THR A 636 -16.38 -6.26 -10.57
CA THR A 636 -17.39 -5.19 -10.51
C THR A 636 -18.62 -5.84 -9.91
N GLN A 637 -18.72 -5.82 -8.58
CA GLN A 637 -19.87 -6.30 -7.80
C GLN A 637 -21.14 -5.74 -8.44
N GLN A 638 -21.92 -6.61 -9.07
CA GLN A 638 -22.93 -6.18 -10.02
C GLN A 638 -24.22 -5.86 -9.27
N ARG A 639 -24.31 -4.63 -8.74
CA ARG A 639 -25.51 -4.07 -8.10
C ARG A 639 -26.75 -4.50 -8.89
N ARG A 640 -27.65 -5.22 -8.21
CA ARG A 640 -28.83 -5.83 -8.82
C ARG A 640 -29.75 -4.72 -9.32
N PRO A 641 -30.43 -4.90 -10.46
CA PRO A 641 -31.38 -3.92 -10.96
C PRO A 641 -32.43 -3.56 -9.92
N ASP A 642 -32.83 -2.29 -9.86
CA ASP A 642 -33.78 -1.75 -8.86
C ASP A 642 -35.07 -2.57 -8.76
N LYS A 643 -35.56 -3.09 -9.89
CA LYS A 643 -36.70 -4.03 -10.00
C LYS A 643 -36.55 -5.39 -9.28
N SER A 644 -35.43 -5.65 -8.60
CA SER A 644 -35.22 -6.84 -7.75
C SER A 644 -35.50 -6.57 -6.25
N TRP A 645 -35.78 -5.32 -5.92
CA TRP A 645 -36.12 -4.83 -4.58
C TRP A 645 -37.62 -4.48 -4.55
N ASP A 646 -38.26 -4.72 -3.40
CA ASP A 646 -39.70 -4.47 -3.24
C ASP A 646 -39.99 -2.98 -3.02
N TYR A 647 -39.01 -2.23 -2.52
CA TYR A 647 -39.07 -0.79 -2.30
C TYR A 647 -37.68 -0.15 -2.43
N ILE A 648 -37.69 1.15 -2.77
CA ILE A 648 -36.53 2.05 -2.71
C ILE A 648 -37.00 3.39 -2.14
N VAL A 649 -36.29 3.93 -1.14
CA VAL A 649 -36.57 5.23 -0.51
C VAL A 649 -35.38 6.17 -0.73
N ASN A 650 -35.60 7.25 -1.48
CA ASN A 650 -34.58 8.24 -1.82
C ASN A 650 -34.49 9.34 -0.76
N GLY A 651 -33.31 9.59 -0.19
CA GLY A 651 -33.12 10.63 0.82
C GLY A 651 -33.45 12.04 0.32
N ALA A 652 -33.10 12.35 -0.93
CA ALA A 652 -33.50 13.59 -1.60
C ALA A 652 -35.03 13.77 -1.75
N GLU A 653 -35.85 12.73 -1.62
CA GLU A 653 -37.31 12.88 -1.54
C GLU A 653 -37.82 13.17 -0.13
N ILE A 654 -37.11 12.71 0.91
CA ILE A 654 -37.43 13.00 2.31
C ILE A 654 -37.02 14.44 2.65
N GLU A 655 -35.81 14.87 2.28
CA GLU A 655 -35.33 16.25 2.47
C GLU A 655 -36.17 17.32 1.77
N ARG A 656 -36.89 16.99 0.69
CA ARG A 656 -37.80 17.93 0.01
C ARG A 656 -39.18 18.02 0.68
N ARG A 657 -39.42 17.25 1.74
CA ARG A 657 -40.68 17.21 2.53
C ARG A 657 -40.48 17.70 3.96
N GLU A 658 -39.28 17.54 4.52
CA GLU A 658 -38.85 18.10 5.79
C GLU A 658 -38.18 19.49 5.56
N GLU A 659 -38.13 20.38 6.55
CA GLU A 659 -37.32 21.62 6.41
C GLU A 659 -35.81 21.31 6.51
N PRO A 660 -34.93 22.10 5.86
CA PRO A 660 -33.52 21.73 5.67
C PRO A 660 -32.73 21.64 6.98
N ALA A 661 -32.57 20.41 7.47
CA ALA A 661 -31.75 20.06 8.63
C ALA A 661 -30.25 19.95 8.30
N ASN A 662 -29.40 20.00 9.33
CA ASN A 662 -27.93 20.11 9.19
C ASN A 662 -27.18 18.85 8.71
N ALA A 663 -27.87 17.73 8.40
CA ALA A 663 -27.27 16.52 7.84
C ALA A 663 -27.93 16.17 6.51
N SER A 664 -27.14 16.22 5.43
CA SER A 664 -27.64 15.87 4.10
C SER A 664 -27.69 14.35 3.90
N ILE A 665 -28.90 13.81 3.95
CA ILE A 665 -29.23 12.45 3.52
C ILE A 665 -29.52 12.38 2.00
N ALA A 666 -29.48 13.50 1.27
CA ALA A 666 -29.80 13.65 -0.15
C ALA A 666 -29.26 12.52 -1.04
N ASN A 667 -27.97 12.21 -0.84
CA ASN A 667 -27.20 11.25 -1.64
C ASN A 667 -27.57 9.79 -1.34
N TYR A 668 -28.26 9.52 -0.24
CA TYR A 668 -28.52 8.17 0.22
C TYR A 668 -29.82 7.59 -0.34
N SER A 669 -29.88 6.28 -0.48
CA SER A 669 -31.11 5.56 -0.84
C SER A 669 -31.19 4.23 -0.11
N LEU A 670 -32.32 3.93 0.52
CA LEU A 670 -32.54 2.63 1.16
C LEU A 670 -33.32 1.71 0.21
N ARG A 671 -32.68 0.62 -0.21
CA ARG A 671 -33.30 -0.47 -0.97
C ARG A 671 -33.63 -1.62 -0.03
N GLY A 672 -34.73 -2.33 -0.26
CA GLY A 672 -34.98 -3.56 0.47
C GLY A 672 -36.09 -4.45 -0.08
N LYS A 673 -36.19 -5.63 0.49
CA LYS A 673 -36.99 -6.77 0.01
C LYS A 673 -37.47 -7.61 1.19
N SER A 674 -38.67 -8.16 1.12
CA SER A 674 -39.15 -9.16 2.07
C SER A 674 -38.51 -10.52 1.77
N VAL A 675 -37.91 -11.14 2.78
CA VAL A 675 -37.42 -12.52 2.69
C VAL A 675 -38.58 -13.47 3.03
N ASP A 676 -38.75 -14.55 2.27
CA ASP A 676 -39.68 -15.63 2.62
C ASP A 676 -39.12 -16.42 3.81
N PRO A 677 -39.76 -16.40 5.00
CA PRO A 677 -39.26 -17.08 6.18
C PRO A 677 -39.08 -18.60 5.98
N SER A 678 -39.86 -19.20 5.09
CA SER A 678 -39.81 -20.64 4.79
C SER A 678 -38.63 -21.04 3.91
N SER A 679 -38.04 -20.10 3.16
CA SER A 679 -36.95 -20.38 2.21
C SER A 679 -35.64 -20.83 2.89
N LEU A 680 -35.27 -20.18 3.99
CA LEU A 680 -34.03 -20.46 4.73
C LEU A 680 -34.25 -21.12 6.09
N GLY A 681 -35.47 -21.07 6.64
CA GLY A 681 -35.82 -21.70 7.93
C GLY A 681 -35.18 -21.06 9.17
N VAL A 682 -34.64 -19.85 9.03
CA VAL A 682 -33.95 -19.08 10.09
C VAL A 682 -34.91 -18.64 11.19
N ASP A 683 -36.10 -18.17 10.81
CA ASP A 683 -37.23 -17.95 11.70
C ASP A 683 -38.54 -18.02 10.89
N LYS A 684 -39.68 -17.98 11.56
CA LYS A 684 -41.03 -17.88 11.00
C LYS A 684 -41.59 -16.46 11.00
N VAL A 685 -40.97 -15.54 11.75
CA VAL A 685 -41.31 -14.11 11.76
C VAL A 685 -41.03 -13.45 10.41
N LYS A 686 -41.65 -12.29 10.16
CA LYS A 686 -41.38 -11.51 8.95
C LYS A 686 -39.95 -10.98 8.97
N GLN A 687 -39.34 -10.98 7.78
CA GLN A 687 -37.93 -10.66 7.58
C GLN A 687 -37.78 -9.72 6.38
N TYR A 688 -36.85 -8.78 6.47
CA TYR A 688 -36.43 -7.96 5.33
C TYR A 688 -34.91 -7.93 5.22
N THR A 689 -34.38 -7.96 4.01
CA THR A 689 -32.99 -7.63 3.70
C THR A 689 -32.93 -6.45 2.77
N GLY A 690 -31.78 -5.79 2.72
CA GLY A 690 -31.59 -4.62 1.86
C GLY A 690 -30.23 -4.00 1.96
N TYR A 691 -30.08 -2.85 1.29
CA TYR A 691 -28.87 -2.04 1.28
C TYR A 691 -29.22 -0.57 1.50
N LEU A 692 -28.44 0.12 2.35
CA LEU A 692 -28.28 1.57 2.24
C LEU A 692 -27.21 1.87 1.19
N ASP A 693 -27.58 2.58 0.13
CA ASP A 693 -26.66 3.16 -0.84
C ASP A 693 -26.26 4.59 -0.41
N ASP A 694 -24.98 4.97 -0.49
CA ASP A 694 -24.53 6.37 -0.68
C ASP A 694 -24.15 6.54 -2.16
N ASN A 695 -25.07 7.12 -2.94
CA ASN A 695 -24.90 7.26 -4.39
C ASN A 695 -23.80 8.28 -4.77
N ALA A 696 -23.31 9.10 -3.84
CA ALA A 696 -22.22 10.04 -4.10
C ALA A 696 -20.83 9.45 -3.81
N LYS A 697 -20.75 8.34 -3.06
CA LYS A 697 -19.50 7.67 -2.68
C LYS A 697 -19.42 6.19 -3.05
N ASP A 698 -20.42 5.64 -3.74
CA ASP A 698 -20.42 4.23 -4.17
C ASP A 698 -20.27 3.28 -2.96
N LYS A 699 -21.10 3.48 -1.92
CA LYS A 699 -21.09 2.69 -0.66
C LYS A 699 -22.42 1.97 -0.48
N HIS A 700 -22.39 0.72 -0.04
CA HIS A 700 -23.56 -0.14 0.10
C HIS A 700 -23.50 -0.94 1.41
N LEU A 701 -24.30 -0.55 2.42
CA LEU A 701 -24.38 -1.24 3.72
C LEU A 701 -25.56 -2.22 3.76
N PHE A 702 -25.28 -3.52 3.88
CA PHE A 702 -26.27 -4.59 3.99
C PHE A 702 -26.90 -4.66 5.37
N TYR A 703 -28.22 -4.89 5.42
CA TYR A 703 -28.94 -5.17 6.66
C TYR A 703 -29.87 -6.38 6.54
N TRP A 704 -30.14 -7.03 7.67
CA TRP A 704 -31.17 -8.05 7.83
C TRP A 704 -32.00 -7.76 9.10
N PHE A 705 -33.29 -7.49 8.91
CA PHE A 705 -34.26 -7.21 9.96
C PHE A 705 -35.15 -8.43 10.24
N PHE A 706 -35.46 -8.66 11.51
CA PHE A 706 -36.41 -9.66 11.99
C PHE A 706 -37.47 -9.00 12.89
N GLU A 707 -38.74 -9.29 12.64
CA GLU A 707 -39.82 -8.94 13.57
C GLU A 707 -39.71 -9.71 14.91
N SER A 708 -40.26 -9.14 15.96
CA SER A 708 -40.46 -9.82 17.25
C SER A 708 -41.36 -11.05 17.08
N ARG A 709 -41.03 -12.12 17.80
CA ARG A 709 -41.85 -13.34 17.95
C ARG A 709 -43.06 -13.15 18.86
N ASN A 710 -43.11 -12.07 19.63
CA ASN A 710 -44.17 -11.76 20.59
C ASN A 710 -45.21 -10.79 19.99
N ASP A 711 -44.94 -9.48 19.97
CA ASP A 711 -45.83 -8.46 19.42
C ASP A 711 -45.01 -7.40 18.67
N PRO A 712 -44.68 -7.61 17.38
CA PRO A 712 -43.83 -6.70 16.62
C PRO A 712 -44.44 -5.32 16.38
N ALA A 713 -45.70 -5.09 16.77
CA ALA A 713 -46.34 -3.77 16.75
C ALA A 713 -46.17 -3.00 18.08
N LYS A 714 -45.78 -3.65 19.19
CA LYS A 714 -45.52 -3.01 20.49
C LYS A 714 -44.10 -3.16 21.02
N ASP A 715 -43.43 -4.27 20.69
CA ASP A 715 -42.08 -4.57 21.14
C ASP A 715 -41.06 -3.56 20.57
N PRO A 716 -39.98 -3.26 21.30
CA PRO A 716 -38.98 -2.26 20.92
C PRO A 716 -38.14 -2.71 19.71
N VAL A 717 -37.46 -1.74 19.09
CA VAL A 717 -36.52 -1.96 17.99
C VAL A 717 -35.09 -1.92 18.52
N VAL A 718 -34.28 -2.92 18.17
CA VAL A 718 -32.87 -3.01 18.56
C VAL A 718 -32.01 -3.11 17.30
N LEU A 719 -31.17 -2.09 17.06
CA LEU A 719 -30.04 -2.21 16.14
C LEU A 719 -28.93 -3.01 16.85
N TRP A 720 -28.42 -4.07 16.21
CA TRP A 720 -27.25 -4.82 16.66
C TRP A 720 -26.03 -4.52 15.77
N LEU A 721 -24.91 -4.19 16.42
CA LEU A 721 -23.60 -3.96 15.80
C LEU A 721 -22.53 -4.89 16.41
N SER A 722 -21.91 -5.74 15.58
CA SER A 722 -20.68 -6.44 15.95
C SER A 722 -19.43 -5.55 15.76
N GLY A 723 -18.30 -5.94 16.35
CA GLY A 723 -17.09 -5.10 16.44
C GLY A 723 -16.03 -5.32 15.35
N GLY A 724 -14.84 -5.75 15.76
CA GLY A 724 -13.67 -5.97 14.89
C GLY A 724 -12.53 -4.97 15.11
N PRO A 725 -12.52 -3.77 14.49
CA PRO A 725 -13.49 -3.27 13.51
C PRO A 725 -13.50 -4.11 12.22
N GLY A 726 -14.60 -4.04 11.48
CA GLY A 726 -14.79 -4.78 10.23
C GLY A 726 -15.39 -6.19 10.38
N CYS A 727 -16.02 -6.54 11.51
CA CYS A 727 -16.67 -7.85 11.70
C CYS A 727 -18.21 -7.79 11.52
N SER A 728 -18.76 -8.78 10.85
CA SER A 728 -20.16 -8.85 10.42
C SER A 728 -21.14 -9.08 11.58
N SER A 729 -22.26 -8.37 11.55
CA SER A 729 -23.39 -8.61 12.45
C SER A 729 -24.17 -9.87 12.10
N MET A 730 -23.97 -10.45 10.91
CA MET A 730 -24.47 -11.80 10.59
C MET A 730 -23.80 -12.87 11.45
N THR A 731 -22.57 -12.63 11.93
CA THR A 731 -21.92 -13.50 12.91
C THR A 731 -22.68 -13.48 14.24
N GLY A 732 -23.06 -12.29 14.75
CA GLY A 732 -23.88 -12.16 15.97
C GLY A 732 -25.30 -12.73 15.82
N LEU A 733 -25.88 -12.63 14.61
CA LEU A 733 -27.14 -13.28 14.25
C LEU A 733 -27.03 -14.81 14.42
N PHE A 734 -26.04 -15.45 13.77
CA PHE A 734 -25.97 -16.91 13.62
C PHE A 734 -25.13 -17.64 14.67
N PHE A 735 -24.38 -16.94 15.52
CA PHE A 735 -23.54 -17.54 16.56
C PHE A 735 -24.04 -17.20 17.98
N GLU A 736 -24.58 -16.00 18.17
CA GLU A 736 -24.86 -15.44 19.50
C GLU A 736 -26.37 -15.38 19.83
N LEU A 737 -27.05 -14.34 19.34
CA LEU A 737 -28.33 -13.86 19.88
C LEU A 737 -29.48 -13.84 18.88
N GLY A 738 -29.19 -14.01 17.58
CA GLY A 738 -30.21 -14.07 16.54
C GLY A 738 -31.08 -15.33 16.61
N PRO A 739 -32.09 -15.41 15.74
CA PRO A 739 -33.19 -16.36 15.86
C PRO A 739 -32.83 -17.84 15.65
N ALA A 740 -31.68 -18.12 15.04
CA ALA A 740 -31.15 -19.46 14.81
C ALA A 740 -29.63 -19.48 14.90
N LYS A 741 -29.07 -20.66 15.20
CA LYS A 741 -27.63 -20.92 15.17
C LYS A 741 -27.26 -21.88 14.05
N ILE A 742 -26.03 -21.81 13.53
CA ILE A 742 -25.53 -22.78 12.55
C ILE A 742 -24.71 -23.87 13.24
N THR A 743 -25.05 -25.14 12.98
CA THR A 743 -24.31 -26.30 13.49
C THR A 743 -23.13 -26.66 12.58
N SER A 744 -22.19 -27.46 13.09
CA SER A 744 -21.09 -28.08 12.33
C SER A 744 -21.51 -29.01 11.18
N SER A 745 -22.82 -29.21 10.97
CA SER A 745 -23.38 -29.89 9.79
C SER A 745 -23.98 -28.93 8.75
N ILE A 746 -23.71 -27.62 8.90
CA ILE A 746 -24.21 -26.50 8.07
C ILE A 746 -25.75 -26.49 8.02
N LYS A 747 -26.36 -26.78 9.17
CA LYS A 747 -27.80 -26.75 9.41
C LYS A 747 -28.15 -25.64 10.38
N VAL A 748 -29.14 -24.86 9.98
CA VAL A 748 -29.90 -23.91 10.80
C VAL A 748 -30.64 -24.68 11.89
N VAL A 749 -30.47 -24.27 13.14
CA VAL A 749 -31.26 -24.75 14.30
C VAL A 749 -31.81 -23.56 15.07
N ASN A 750 -33.07 -23.63 15.51
CA ASN A 750 -33.70 -22.52 16.21
C ASN A 750 -32.97 -22.17 17.52
N ASN A 751 -32.78 -20.87 17.77
CA ASN A 751 -32.31 -20.35 19.04
C ASN A 751 -33.53 -20.03 19.93
N PRO A 752 -33.78 -20.78 21.01
CA PRO A 752 -34.90 -20.52 21.91
C PRO A 752 -34.68 -19.28 22.76
N ASP A 753 -33.43 -18.85 22.94
CA ASP A 753 -33.01 -17.73 23.79
C ASP A 753 -32.61 -16.50 22.95
N SER A 754 -33.24 -16.31 21.78
CA SER A 754 -32.97 -15.18 20.89
C SER A 754 -33.52 -13.87 21.43
N TRP A 755 -32.83 -12.76 21.13
CA TRP A 755 -33.34 -11.41 21.46
C TRP A 755 -34.61 -11.05 20.67
N ASN A 756 -34.82 -11.61 19.48
CA ASN A 756 -36.08 -11.39 18.75
C ASN A 756 -37.30 -12.12 19.37
N ASN A 757 -37.14 -12.79 20.52
CA ASN A 757 -38.26 -13.29 21.31
C ASN A 757 -39.20 -12.16 21.77
N ARG A 758 -38.69 -10.94 22.00
CA ARG A 758 -39.47 -9.77 22.47
C ARG A 758 -38.97 -8.43 21.90
N ALA A 759 -38.26 -8.44 20.79
CA ALA A 759 -37.77 -7.23 20.13
C ALA A 759 -37.77 -7.40 18.61
N ASN A 760 -37.99 -6.29 17.90
CA ASN A 760 -37.71 -6.18 16.48
C ASN A 760 -36.19 -5.95 16.32
N VAL A 761 -35.45 -6.86 15.69
CA VAL A 761 -33.97 -6.79 15.67
C VAL A 761 -33.44 -6.52 14.25
N LEU A 762 -32.63 -5.48 14.13
CA LEU A 762 -31.94 -5.05 12.91
C LEU A 762 -30.45 -5.41 13.03
N PHE A 763 -29.99 -6.38 12.26
CA PHE A 763 -28.55 -6.69 12.13
C PHE A 763 -27.98 -5.90 10.95
N LEU A 764 -26.90 -5.15 11.18
CA LEU A 764 -26.28 -4.28 10.18
C LEU A 764 -24.80 -4.64 9.99
N ASP A 765 -24.42 -4.97 8.75
CA ASP A 765 -23.02 -5.14 8.38
C ASP A 765 -22.41 -3.76 8.08
N GLN A 766 -21.57 -3.27 9.00
CA GLN A 766 -20.87 -2.00 8.87
C GLN A 766 -19.48 -2.10 9.55
N PRO A 767 -18.47 -1.29 9.16
CA PRO A 767 -18.48 -0.30 8.07
C PRO A 767 -18.51 -0.94 6.67
N VAL A 768 -18.35 -0.13 5.61
CA VAL A 768 -18.26 -0.63 4.23
C VAL A 768 -17.12 -1.65 4.09
N GLY A 769 -17.38 -2.73 3.35
CA GLY A 769 -16.44 -3.85 3.20
C GLY A 769 -16.61 -4.96 4.24
N THR A 770 -17.46 -4.78 5.25
CA THR A 770 -17.79 -5.80 6.26
C THR A 770 -18.87 -6.76 5.75
N GLY A 771 -18.69 -8.08 5.90
CA GLY A 771 -19.73 -9.07 5.62
C GLY A 771 -20.27 -9.01 4.18
N TYR A 772 -21.56 -8.66 4.03
CA TYR A 772 -22.21 -8.44 2.73
C TYR A 772 -22.17 -6.99 2.21
N SER A 773 -21.58 -6.06 2.97
CA SER A 773 -21.46 -4.64 2.63
C SER A 773 -20.22 -4.35 1.76
N TYR A 774 -20.35 -3.47 0.77
CA TYR A 774 -19.33 -3.23 -0.24
C TYR A 774 -19.33 -1.78 -0.75
N GLY A 775 -18.25 -1.36 -1.43
CA GLY A 775 -18.14 0.00 -1.99
C GLY A 775 -16.81 0.69 -1.71
N GLN A 776 -16.83 2.04 -1.61
CA GLN A 776 -15.70 2.84 -1.14
C GLN A 776 -15.44 2.62 0.36
N ASP A 777 -14.18 2.41 0.69
CA ASP A 777 -13.70 2.11 2.04
C ASP A 777 -13.99 3.26 3.06
N VAL A 778 -14.18 2.87 4.33
CA VAL A 778 -14.40 3.76 5.48
C VAL A 778 -13.39 3.38 6.58
N ASP A 779 -12.82 4.37 7.27
CA ASP A 779 -11.59 4.25 8.06
C ASP A 779 -11.67 4.79 9.51
N THR A 780 -12.83 5.29 9.93
CA THR A 780 -13.06 5.93 11.24
C THR A 780 -14.50 5.74 11.73
N SER A 781 -14.70 5.65 13.05
CA SER A 781 -16.03 5.45 13.65
C SER A 781 -16.97 6.64 13.37
N LEU A 782 -16.45 7.86 13.39
CA LEU A 782 -17.17 9.10 13.07
C LEU A 782 -17.58 9.23 11.58
N ALA A 783 -16.97 8.44 10.69
CA ALA A 783 -17.40 8.33 9.30
C ALA A 783 -18.52 7.29 9.13
N ALA A 784 -18.44 6.16 9.86
CA ALA A 784 -19.46 5.12 9.86
C ALA A 784 -20.79 5.58 10.51
N SER A 785 -20.75 6.34 11.60
CA SER A 785 -21.95 6.78 12.32
C SER A 785 -22.92 7.62 11.49
N LYS A 786 -22.41 8.32 10.47
CA LYS A 786 -23.22 9.11 9.52
C LYS A 786 -23.99 8.21 8.55
N ASP A 787 -23.42 7.08 8.16
CA ASP A 787 -24.10 6.08 7.35
C ASP A 787 -25.17 5.37 8.19
N ILE A 788 -24.87 5.07 9.46
CA ILE A 788 -25.82 4.48 10.42
C ILE A 788 -27.00 5.45 10.67
N TYR A 789 -26.75 6.74 10.85
CA TYR A 789 -27.80 7.77 10.92
C TYR A 789 -28.66 7.81 9.66
N ALA A 790 -28.05 7.82 8.47
CA ALA A 790 -28.79 7.82 7.20
C ALA A 790 -29.62 6.54 7.03
N LEU A 791 -29.09 5.38 7.40
CA LEU A 791 -29.80 4.10 7.37
C LEU A 791 -31.04 4.16 8.25
N LEU A 792 -30.89 4.56 9.52
CA LEU A 792 -32.00 4.60 10.48
C LEU A 792 -33.07 5.63 10.06
N LYS A 793 -32.67 6.82 9.62
CA LYS A 793 -33.59 7.87 9.14
C LYS A 793 -34.43 7.36 7.95
N LEU A 794 -33.82 6.69 6.97
CA LEU A 794 -34.55 6.13 5.83
C LEU A 794 -35.35 4.86 6.19
N PHE A 795 -34.83 4.02 7.08
CA PHE A 795 -35.50 2.79 7.53
C PHE A 795 -36.80 3.10 8.27
N PHE A 796 -36.79 4.08 9.17
CA PHE A 796 -37.98 4.50 9.90
C PHE A 796 -38.98 5.30 9.03
N GLN A 797 -38.53 5.94 7.95
CA GLN A 797 -39.43 6.50 6.92
C GLN A 797 -40.11 5.40 6.09
N GLN A 798 -39.39 4.32 5.74
CA GLN A 798 -39.96 3.15 5.06
C GLN A 798 -40.91 2.34 5.97
N PHE A 799 -40.57 2.25 7.26
CA PHE A 799 -41.30 1.45 8.24
C PHE A 799 -41.82 2.29 9.42
N PRO A 800 -42.79 3.20 9.17
CA PRO A 800 -43.32 4.13 10.16
C PRO A 800 -44.10 3.45 11.31
N GLN A 801 -44.38 2.15 11.21
CA GLN A 801 -44.89 1.34 12.31
C GLN A 801 -43.83 1.07 13.38
N TYR A 802 -42.56 0.88 13.00
CA TYR A 802 -41.46 0.66 13.94
C TYR A 802 -40.88 2.01 14.45
N ALA A 803 -40.98 3.09 13.66
CA ALA A 803 -40.50 4.43 14.02
C ALA A 803 -41.10 5.02 15.33
N LYS A 804 -42.27 4.52 15.74
CA LYS A 804 -42.98 4.95 16.95
C LYS A 804 -42.63 4.11 18.19
N GLN A 805 -41.92 3.01 18.01
CA GLN A 805 -41.49 2.11 19.07
C GLN A 805 -40.25 2.67 19.76
N ASP A 806 -39.93 2.13 20.92
CA ASP A 806 -38.71 2.48 21.64
C ASP A 806 -37.51 1.85 20.91
N PHE A 807 -36.54 2.70 20.52
CA PHE A 807 -35.38 2.28 19.75
C PHE A 807 -34.13 2.22 20.63
N HIS A 808 -33.34 1.16 20.45
CA HIS A 808 -32.10 0.94 21.17
C HIS A 808 -30.97 0.58 20.20
N ILE A 809 -29.76 1.01 20.51
CA ILE A 809 -28.56 0.53 19.83
C ILE A 809 -27.81 -0.39 20.80
N ALA A 810 -27.59 -1.61 20.38
CA ALA A 810 -26.85 -2.63 21.10
C ALA A 810 -25.70 -3.16 20.25
N GLY A 811 -24.69 -3.72 20.90
CA GLY A 811 -23.56 -4.30 20.22
C GLY A 811 -22.40 -4.56 21.16
N GLU A 812 -21.31 -5.06 20.60
CA GLU A 812 -20.18 -5.53 21.38
C GLU A 812 -18.80 -5.18 20.83
N SER A 813 -17.77 -5.40 21.65
CA SER A 813 -16.37 -5.34 21.22
C SER A 813 -16.01 -3.93 20.71
N TYR A 814 -15.56 -3.79 19.47
CA TYR A 814 -15.32 -2.49 18.85
C TYR A 814 -16.59 -1.63 18.65
N ALA A 815 -17.81 -2.18 18.78
CA ALA A 815 -19.02 -1.36 18.87
C ALA A 815 -19.06 -0.49 20.14
N GLY A 816 -18.18 -0.73 21.12
CA GLY A 816 -17.89 0.24 22.17
C GLY A 816 -17.30 1.58 21.68
N HIS A 817 -16.79 1.64 20.43
CA HIS A 817 -16.46 2.88 19.71
C HIS A 817 -17.64 3.37 18.86
N TYR A 818 -18.30 2.49 18.09
CA TYR A 818 -19.42 2.91 17.23
C TYR A 818 -20.60 3.50 18.03
N ILE A 819 -21.10 2.78 19.03
CA ILE A 819 -22.40 3.07 19.66
C ILE A 819 -22.46 4.44 20.37
N PRO A 820 -21.42 4.91 21.09
CA PRO A 820 -21.41 6.26 21.65
C PRO A 820 -21.38 7.37 20.57
N ASP A 821 -20.76 7.12 19.41
CA ASP A 821 -20.70 8.04 18.28
C ASP A 821 -22.02 8.06 17.52
N ASP A 822 -22.62 6.90 17.24
CA ASP A 822 -23.95 6.75 16.63
C ASP A 822 -25.03 7.48 17.44
N ALA A 823 -25.05 7.25 18.75
CA ALA A 823 -25.98 7.91 19.65
C ALA A 823 -25.73 9.43 19.72
N ALA A 824 -24.47 9.88 19.67
CA ALA A 824 -24.15 11.30 19.66
C ALA A 824 -24.55 11.99 18.34
N GLU A 825 -24.39 11.33 17.19
CA GLU A 825 -24.82 11.81 15.87
C GLU A 825 -26.35 11.91 15.82
N ILE A 826 -27.08 10.83 16.17
CA ILE A 826 -28.56 10.81 16.23
C ILE A 826 -29.11 11.91 17.15
N LEU A 827 -28.50 12.11 18.33
CA LEU A 827 -28.93 13.12 19.31
C LEU A 827 -28.45 14.55 18.99
N SER A 828 -27.63 14.74 17.95
CA SER A 828 -27.27 16.04 17.41
C SER A 828 -28.36 16.62 16.51
N HIS A 829 -29.13 15.75 15.84
CA HIS A 829 -30.23 16.13 14.93
C HIS A 829 -31.55 16.22 15.70
N SER A 830 -32.06 17.44 15.89
CA SER A 830 -33.33 17.72 16.57
C SER A 830 -34.51 16.97 15.96
N ASP A 831 -34.51 16.85 14.63
CA ASP A 831 -35.61 16.34 13.81
C ASP A 831 -35.25 14.99 13.17
N SER A 832 -34.41 14.20 13.87
CA SER A 832 -34.04 12.85 13.45
C SER A 832 -35.25 11.94 13.24
N GLY A 833 -36.32 12.12 14.02
CA GLY A 833 -37.49 11.23 14.04
C GLY A 833 -37.20 9.86 14.65
N ILE A 834 -36.04 9.68 15.29
CA ILE A 834 -35.58 8.42 15.88
C ILE A 834 -35.82 8.46 17.39
N ASN A 835 -36.72 7.59 17.89
CA ASN A 835 -37.06 7.49 19.31
C ASN A 835 -36.00 6.69 20.12
N LEU A 836 -34.74 7.14 20.07
CA LEU A 836 -33.62 6.51 20.78
C LEU A 836 -33.84 6.58 22.30
N LYS A 837 -34.08 5.43 22.93
CA LYS A 837 -34.31 5.31 24.37
C LYS A 837 -33.06 5.01 25.17
N SER A 838 -32.26 4.03 24.77
CA SER A 838 -31.04 3.66 25.49
C SER A 838 -30.02 2.98 24.59
N ILE A 839 -28.78 2.92 25.04
CA ILE A 839 -27.70 2.18 24.39
C ILE A 839 -27.13 1.09 25.29
N LEU A 840 -26.72 -0.03 24.67
CA LEU A 840 -26.20 -1.22 25.33
C LEU A 840 -24.83 -1.58 24.74
N ILE A 841 -23.79 -1.61 25.57
CA ILE A 841 -22.41 -1.90 25.16
C ILE A 841 -21.94 -3.16 25.89
N GLY A 842 -21.87 -4.29 25.18
CA GLY A 842 -21.31 -5.54 25.67
C GLY A 842 -19.80 -5.61 25.45
N ASN A 843 -19.02 -5.91 26.49
CA ASN A 843 -17.57 -6.20 26.37
C ASN A 843 -16.85 -5.21 25.43
N GLY A 844 -17.12 -3.91 25.59
CA GLY A 844 -16.75 -2.90 24.58
C GLY A 844 -15.36 -2.28 24.79
N LEU A 845 -14.63 -1.97 23.73
CA LEU A 845 -13.52 -1.01 23.80
C LEU A 845 -14.13 0.40 23.74
N THR A 846 -13.95 1.23 24.77
CA THR A 846 -14.59 2.57 24.86
C THR A 846 -13.69 3.62 25.54
N ASP A 847 -12.83 3.20 26.47
CA ASP A 847 -11.86 4.03 27.19
C ASP A 847 -10.54 3.26 27.34
N ALA A 848 -9.72 3.30 26.30
CA ALA A 848 -8.40 2.66 26.32
C ALA A 848 -7.56 3.09 27.54
N TYR A 849 -7.63 4.36 27.97
CA TYR A 849 -6.79 4.87 29.08
C TYR A 849 -7.07 4.17 30.41
N ASN A 850 -8.34 3.88 30.71
CA ASN A 850 -8.78 3.20 31.94
C ASN A 850 -8.88 1.67 31.79
N GLN A 851 -9.07 1.16 30.57
CA GLN A 851 -9.13 -0.28 30.28
C GLN A 851 -7.74 -0.95 30.23
N TYR A 852 -6.74 -0.35 29.55
CA TYR A 852 -5.43 -0.99 29.39
C TYR A 852 -4.71 -1.38 30.69
N PRO A 853 -4.78 -0.62 31.80
CA PRO A 853 -4.21 -1.04 33.09
C PRO A 853 -4.77 -2.36 33.63
N GLN A 854 -5.94 -2.81 33.19
CA GLN A 854 -6.62 -3.99 33.71
C GLN A 854 -6.24 -5.29 32.99
N TYR A 855 -5.62 -5.23 31.81
CA TYR A 855 -5.10 -6.42 31.11
C TYR A 855 -4.16 -7.29 31.97
N PRO A 856 -3.12 -6.76 32.64
CA PRO A 856 -2.32 -7.57 33.55
C PRO A 856 -3.14 -8.12 34.72
N GLU A 857 -4.09 -7.36 35.28
CA GLU A 857 -4.90 -7.86 36.40
C GLU A 857 -5.80 -9.02 35.99
N MET A 858 -6.39 -8.97 34.79
CA MET A 858 -7.14 -10.09 34.22
C MET A 858 -6.25 -11.31 33.95
N ALA A 859 -5.09 -11.10 33.29
CA ALA A 859 -4.17 -12.20 32.92
C ALA A 859 -3.45 -12.84 34.12
N CYS A 860 -3.29 -12.11 35.23
CA CYS A 860 -2.48 -12.49 36.39
C CYS A 860 -3.26 -12.95 37.61
N GLY A 861 -4.53 -13.35 37.42
CA GLY A 861 -5.32 -14.02 38.45
C GLY A 861 -6.28 -13.13 39.25
N ASN A 862 -6.27 -11.82 39.02
CA ASN A 862 -7.06 -10.85 39.80
C ASN A 862 -8.44 -10.57 39.17
N GLY A 863 -8.72 -11.09 37.96
CA GLY A 863 -10.02 -11.03 37.31
C GLY A 863 -11.11 -11.95 37.89
N GLY A 864 -10.72 -12.96 38.68
CA GLY A 864 -11.62 -14.00 39.22
C GLY A 864 -11.37 -15.41 38.67
N TYR A 865 -10.53 -15.53 37.64
CA TYR A 865 -10.01 -16.79 37.10
C TYR A 865 -8.50 -16.91 37.40
N PRO A 866 -7.90 -18.13 37.35
CA PRO A 866 -6.47 -18.31 37.60
C PRO A 866 -5.58 -17.54 36.62
N ALA A 867 -4.33 -17.25 37.04
CA ALA A 867 -3.35 -16.59 36.19
C ALA A 867 -2.93 -17.46 34.99
N VAL A 868 -2.97 -16.90 33.79
CA VAL A 868 -2.56 -17.55 32.53
C VAL A 868 -1.16 -17.14 32.06
N VAL A 869 -0.57 -16.10 32.66
CA VAL A 869 0.83 -15.68 32.45
C VAL A 869 1.63 -15.73 33.76
N GLY A 870 2.95 -15.96 33.65
CA GLY A 870 3.83 -16.10 34.81
C GLY A 870 4.10 -14.78 35.56
N PRO A 871 4.48 -14.81 36.85
CA PRO A 871 4.67 -13.60 37.68
C PRO A 871 5.68 -12.57 37.12
N ASN A 872 6.71 -13.04 36.41
CA ASN A 872 7.67 -12.16 35.73
C ASN A 872 7.00 -11.41 34.56
N THR A 873 6.17 -12.09 33.79
CA THR A 873 5.37 -11.51 32.70
C THR A 873 4.36 -10.50 33.23
N CYS A 874 3.66 -10.84 34.33
CA CYS A 874 2.78 -9.90 35.05
C CYS A 874 3.50 -8.60 35.42
N THR A 875 4.73 -8.71 35.92
CA THR A 875 5.55 -7.56 36.30
C THR A 875 5.96 -6.73 35.08
N GLN A 876 6.28 -7.38 33.95
CA GLN A 876 6.59 -6.70 32.68
C GLN A 876 5.37 -5.94 32.13
N MET A 877 4.19 -6.58 32.07
CA MET A 877 2.93 -5.96 31.61
C MET A 877 2.56 -4.75 32.48
N ARG A 878 2.66 -4.86 33.81
CA ARG A 878 2.43 -3.74 34.74
C ARG A 878 3.42 -2.59 34.53
N ASN A 879 4.70 -2.89 34.35
CA ASN A 879 5.73 -1.88 34.09
C ASN A 879 5.57 -1.16 32.73
N ALA A 880 4.81 -1.75 31.78
CA ALA A 880 4.48 -1.12 30.51
C ALA A 880 3.31 -0.11 30.60
N ILE A 881 2.41 -0.23 31.60
CA ILE A 881 1.21 0.62 31.75
C ILE A 881 1.53 2.13 31.68
N PRO A 882 2.53 2.69 32.39
CA PRO A 882 2.74 4.14 32.40
C PRO A 882 3.12 4.70 31.02
N ARG A 883 3.81 3.91 30.19
CA ARG A 883 4.15 4.29 28.82
C ARG A 883 2.92 4.24 27.92
N CYS A 884 2.11 3.19 28.04
CA CYS A 884 0.84 3.06 27.32
C CYS A 884 -0.11 4.21 27.65
N GLN A 885 -0.43 4.44 28.93
CA GLN A 885 -1.31 5.51 29.38
C GLN A 885 -0.80 6.92 29.00
N SER A 886 0.52 7.15 29.02
CA SER A 886 1.10 8.43 28.59
C SER A 886 0.88 8.67 27.09
N ALA A 887 0.99 7.64 26.25
CA ALA A 887 0.73 7.74 24.82
C ALA A 887 -0.79 7.90 24.53
N ILE A 888 -1.66 7.12 25.17
CA ILE A 888 -3.13 7.30 25.04
C ILE A 888 -3.53 8.71 25.49
N LYS A 889 -2.98 9.22 26.60
CA LYS A 889 -3.26 10.58 27.07
C LYS A 889 -2.84 11.65 26.05
N ARG A 890 -1.80 11.40 25.24
CA ARG A 890 -1.42 12.28 24.14
C ARG A 890 -2.45 12.21 23.01
N CYS A 891 -2.77 11.03 22.49
CA CYS A 891 -3.85 10.83 21.51
C CYS A 891 -5.17 11.49 21.96
N TYR A 892 -5.57 11.31 23.21
CA TYR A 892 -6.73 11.95 23.83
C TYR A 892 -6.67 13.49 23.83
N SER A 893 -5.49 14.09 23.73
CA SER A 893 -5.30 15.55 23.67
C SER A 893 -5.16 16.09 22.25
N THR A 894 -4.61 15.32 21.31
CA THR A 894 -4.30 15.77 19.95
C THR A 894 -5.24 15.21 18.88
N GLN A 895 -5.80 14.02 19.09
CA GLN A 895 -6.74 13.30 18.21
C GLN A 895 -6.26 13.23 16.74
N ASN A 896 -4.94 13.14 16.54
CA ASN A 896 -4.34 12.88 15.23
C ASN A 896 -3.86 11.42 15.12
N ALA A 897 -3.89 10.87 13.91
CA ALA A 897 -3.57 9.47 13.67
C ALA A 897 -2.16 9.07 14.15
N ASN A 898 -1.17 9.95 14.02
CA ASN A 898 0.22 9.63 14.37
C ASN A 898 0.41 9.43 15.88
N ASP A 899 -0.21 10.26 16.72
CA ASP A 899 -0.19 10.07 18.18
C ASP A 899 -1.06 8.89 18.63
N CYS A 900 -2.16 8.61 17.94
CA CYS A 900 -3.09 7.53 18.28
C CYS A 900 -2.56 6.15 17.88
N THR A 901 -2.10 5.96 16.65
CA THR A 901 -1.40 4.72 16.24
C THR A 901 -0.10 4.46 17.04
N SER A 902 0.58 5.53 17.47
CA SER A 902 1.71 5.47 18.40
C SER A 902 1.28 5.01 19.81
N ALA A 903 0.07 5.38 20.24
CA ALA A 903 -0.53 4.86 21.48
C ALA A 903 -0.83 3.37 21.38
N SER A 904 -1.51 2.90 20.32
CA SER A 904 -1.77 1.46 20.09
C SER A 904 -0.45 0.68 20.08
N SER A 905 0.55 1.21 19.37
CA SER A 905 1.90 0.64 19.27
C SER A 905 2.68 0.64 20.60
N ALA A 906 2.46 1.60 21.49
CA ALA A 906 3.03 1.60 22.83
C ALA A 906 2.31 0.56 23.74
N CYS A 907 0.99 0.49 23.62
CA CYS A 907 0.11 -0.33 24.44
C CYS A 907 0.17 -1.83 24.14
N ARG A 908 0.61 -2.24 22.93
CA ARG A 908 1.02 -3.62 22.62
C ARG A 908 1.91 -4.27 23.69
N SER A 909 2.84 -3.50 24.28
CA SER A 909 3.71 -4.00 25.36
C SER A 909 3.00 -4.39 26.67
N VAL A 910 1.71 -4.05 26.82
CA VAL A 910 0.83 -4.48 27.92
C VAL A 910 0.03 -5.74 27.54
N SER A 911 -0.32 -5.92 26.27
CA SER A 911 -1.26 -6.96 25.79
C SER A 911 -0.59 -8.16 25.10
N ASP A 912 0.44 -7.94 24.28
CA ASP A 912 1.15 -8.96 23.50
C ASP A 912 1.60 -10.19 24.33
N PRO A 913 2.03 -10.05 25.61
CA PRO A 913 2.43 -11.19 26.42
C PRO A 913 1.30 -12.18 26.76
N TYR A 914 0.02 -11.77 26.65
CA TYR A 914 -1.11 -12.70 26.72
C TYR A 914 -1.22 -13.51 25.43
N TYR A 915 -1.25 -12.85 24.27
CA TYR A 915 -1.36 -13.50 22.96
C TYR A 915 -0.24 -14.52 22.71
N ALA A 916 0.96 -14.25 23.24
CA ALA A 916 2.10 -15.17 23.20
C ALA A 916 1.89 -16.52 23.93
N THR A 917 0.80 -16.68 24.71
CA THR A 917 0.46 -17.95 25.39
C THR A 917 -0.35 -18.92 24.54
N GLY A 918 -1.08 -18.44 23.51
CA GLY A 918 -2.09 -19.22 22.79
C GLY A 918 -3.47 -19.30 23.47
N GLN A 919 -3.64 -18.70 24.66
CA GLN A 919 -4.94 -18.58 25.34
C GLN A 919 -5.92 -17.77 24.46
N ASN A 920 -7.21 -18.11 24.48
CA ASN A 920 -8.23 -17.40 23.71
C ASN A 920 -8.40 -15.97 24.27
N PRO A 921 -8.23 -14.89 23.47
CA PRO A 921 -8.42 -13.52 23.95
C PRO A 921 -9.86 -13.19 24.32
N TYR A 922 -10.82 -13.99 23.86
CA TYR A 922 -12.24 -13.83 24.15
C TYR A 922 -12.72 -14.65 25.37
N ASP A 923 -11.88 -15.52 25.93
CA ASP A 923 -12.20 -16.30 27.13
C ASP A 923 -10.93 -16.88 27.79
N VAL A 924 -10.56 -16.36 28.98
CA VAL A 924 -9.38 -16.80 29.74
C VAL A 924 -9.40 -18.27 30.16
N ARG A 925 -10.56 -18.94 30.10
CA ARG A 925 -10.73 -20.36 30.43
C ARG A 925 -10.43 -21.27 29.23
N LYS A 926 -10.54 -20.75 28.00
CA LYS A 926 -10.42 -21.50 26.74
C LYS A 926 -9.06 -21.24 26.08
N GLN A 927 -8.43 -22.27 25.51
CA GLN A 927 -7.32 -22.07 24.56
C GLN A 927 -7.89 -21.64 23.21
N CYS A 928 -7.12 -20.91 22.40
CA CYS A 928 -7.58 -20.50 21.07
C CYS A 928 -7.75 -21.75 20.18
N GLU A 929 -8.95 -21.96 19.61
CA GLU A 929 -9.22 -23.19 18.86
C GLU A 929 -8.41 -23.24 17.55
N PRO A 930 -7.77 -24.37 17.20
CA PRO A 930 -7.05 -24.50 15.94
C PRO A 930 -8.03 -24.42 14.76
N ASN A 931 -7.55 -23.93 13.61
CA ASN A 931 -8.32 -23.79 12.36
C ASN A 931 -9.52 -22.82 12.42
N SER A 932 -9.66 -22.01 13.48
CA SER A 932 -10.75 -21.04 13.71
C SER A 932 -10.66 -19.73 12.90
N GLY A 933 -9.98 -19.72 11.75
CA GLY A 933 -9.69 -18.51 10.96
C GLY A 933 -8.80 -17.45 11.64
N GLY A 934 -8.43 -17.64 12.91
CA GLY A 934 -7.81 -16.62 13.77
C GLY A 934 -8.77 -15.98 14.77
N LEU A 935 -10.07 -16.29 14.71
CA LEU A 935 -11.10 -15.79 15.62
C LEU A 935 -11.32 -16.68 16.86
N CYS A 936 -10.48 -17.70 17.06
CA CYS A 936 -10.44 -18.60 18.21
C CYS A 936 -11.71 -19.44 18.49
N TYR A 937 -12.75 -19.34 17.66
CA TYR A 937 -13.96 -20.17 17.68
C TYR A 937 -14.23 -20.80 16.30
N GLN A 938 -14.16 -22.13 16.19
CA GLN A 938 -14.49 -22.86 14.95
C GLN A 938 -15.94 -22.68 14.51
N GLY A 939 -16.84 -22.35 15.44
CA GLY A 939 -18.26 -22.13 15.16
C GLY A 939 -18.52 -21.01 14.12
N MET A 940 -17.68 -19.98 14.09
CA MET A 940 -17.75 -18.90 13.11
C MET A 940 -17.45 -19.38 11.67
N ASN A 941 -16.63 -20.43 11.50
CA ASN A 941 -16.41 -21.03 10.19
C ASN A 941 -17.70 -21.63 9.62
N TYR A 942 -18.55 -22.24 10.46
CA TYR A 942 -19.82 -22.82 10.00
C TYR A 942 -20.83 -21.74 9.58
N VAL A 943 -20.80 -20.59 10.25
CA VAL A 943 -21.60 -19.41 9.86
C VAL A 943 -21.15 -18.88 8.51
N GLU A 944 -19.84 -18.73 8.29
CA GLU A 944 -19.28 -18.29 7.00
C GLU A 944 -19.52 -19.30 5.87
N GLU A 945 -19.42 -20.60 6.14
CA GLU A 945 -19.76 -21.66 5.18
C GLU A 945 -21.26 -21.65 4.83
N TYR A 946 -22.15 -21.43 5.80
CA TYR A 946 -23.59 -21.28 5.56
C TYR A 946 -23.90 -20.04 4.73
N LEU A 947 -23.32 -18.89 5.06
CA LEU A 947 -23.58 -17.62 4.38
C LEU A 947 -23.02 -17.60 2.95
N ASN A 948 -21.90 -18.27 2.67
CA ASN A 948 -21.36 -18.43 1.31
C ASN A 948 -22.17 -19.42 0.41
N ARG A 949 -23.24 -20.02 0.92
CA ARG A 949 -24.12 -20.86 0.08
C ARG A 949 -24.91 -20.01 -0.90
N GLN A 950 -24.89 -20.38 -2.17
CA GLN A 950 -25.60 -19.65 -3.21
C GLN A 950 -27.11 -19.55 -2.96
N ASP A 951 -27.76 -20.58 -2.39
CA ASP A 951 -29.20 -20.52 -2.07
C ASP A 951 -29.52 -19.53 -0.93
N VAL A 952 -28.57 -19.32 0.00
CA VAL A 952 -28.67 -18.28 1.03
C VAL A 952 -28.45 -16.89 0.42
N MET A 953 -27.39 -16.73 -0.38
CA MET A 953 -27.06 -15.46 -1.04
C MET A 953 -28.16 -14.99 -2.01
N GLU A 954 -28.78 -15.91 -2.76
CA GLU A 954 -29.91 -15.62 -3.64
C GLU A 954 -31.18 -15.23 -2.88
N ALA A 955 -31.53 -15.95 -1.81
CA ALA A 955 -32.73 -15.66 -1.00
C ALA A 955 -32.63 -14.27 -0.33
N LEU A 956 -31.46 -13.93 0.20
CA LEU A 956 -31.16 -12.63 0.83
C LEU A 956 -30.95 -11.49 -0.19
N ASN A 957 -30.85 -11.81 -1.49
CA ASN A 957 -30.64 -10.88 -2.60
C ASN A 957 -29.32 -10.09 -2.54
N VAL A 958 -28.24 -10.69 -2.01
CA VAL A 958 -26.94 -9.99 -1.82
C VAL A 958 -26.22 -9.70 -3.13
N GLU A 959 -25.30 -8.72 -3.10
CA GLU A 959 -24.66 -8.15 -4.29
C GLU A 959 -23.14 -8.39 -4.36
N VAL A 960 -22.62 -9.26 -3.48
CA VAL A 960 -21.21 -9.64 -3.39
C VAL A 960 -21.00 -11.11 -3.76
N ASP A 961 -19.79 -11.46 -4.22
CA ASP A 961 -19.47 -12.83 -4.67
C ASP A 961 -19.18 -13.82 -3.52
N SER A 962 -18.85 -13.31 -2.33
CA SER A 962 -18.48 -14.12 -1.15
C SER A 962 -18.66 -13.33 0.15
N PHE A 963 -19.02 -14.03 1.24
CA PHE A 963 -19.08 -13.51 2.61
C PHE A 963 -17.80 -13.86 3.40
N SER A 964 -17.42 -13.05 4.39
CA SER A 964 -16.53 -13.48 5.48
C SER A 964 -16.87 -12.79 6.79
N ASN A 965 -16.64 -13.49 7.91
CA ASN A 965 -16.96 -13.01 9.26
C ASN A 965 -16.31 -11.66 9.59
N CYS A 966 -15.06 -11.43 9.18
CA CYS A 966 -14.31 -10.21 9.49
C CYS A 966 -13.38 -9.80 8.35
N ASN A 967 -13.48 -8.56 7.89
CA ASN A 967 -12.60 -8.00 6.87
C ASN A 967 -11.33 -7.40 7.48
N GLY A 968 -10.21 -8.11 7.33
CA GLY A 968 -8.90 -7.66 7.78
C GLY A 968 -8.39 -6.38 7.12
N GLN A 969 -8.91 -5.94 5.97
CA GLN A 969 -8.55 -4.65 5.37
C GLN A 969 -9.16 -3.49 6.17
N VAL A 970 -10.49 -3.49 6.35
CA VAL A 970 -11.21 -2.52 7.20
C VAL A 970 -10.60 -2.46 8.61
N ASN A 971 -10.22 -3.61 9.16
CA ASN A 971 -9.52 -3.68 10.44
C ASN A 971 -8.18 -2.93 10.45
N ASN A 972 -7.36 -3.09 9.40
CA ASN A 972 -6.08 -2.37 9.29
C ASN A 972 -6.27 -0.87 9.06
N ASP A 973 -7.31 -0.47 8.30
CA ASP A 973 -7.54 0.93 7.95
C ASP A 973 -7.94 1.76 9.19
N PHE A 974 -8.85 1.24 10.03
CA PHE A 974 -9.15 1.83 11.35
C PHE A 974 -7.95 1.86 12.31
N HIS A 975 -7.10 0.82 12.29
CA HIS A 975 -5.84 0.84 13.04
C HIS A 975 -4.76 1.76 12.42
N SER A 976 -4.96 2.27 11.20
CA SER A 976 -4.06 3.23 10.54
C SER A 976 -4.42 4.69 10.83
N THR A 977 -5.71 4.96 11.06
CA THR A 977 -6.22 6.25 11.58
C THR A 977 -6.06 6.35 13.10
N GLY A 978 -5.83 5.22 13.78
CA GLY A 978 -5.66 5.15 15.24
C GLY A 978 -6.99 5.29 15.98
N ASP A 979 -8.10 4.95 15.32
CA ASP A 979 -9.47 5.07 15.85
C ASP A 979 -9.60 4.30 17.19
N ASP A 980 -8.89 3.17 17.34
CA ASP A 980 -8.82 2.30 18.53
C ASP A 980 -8.32 2.96 19.82
N MET A 981 -7.67 4.12 19.70
CA MET A 981 -7.14 4.90 20.83
C MET A 981 -7.87 6.22 21.03
N LEU A 982 -8.96 6.49 20.31
CA LEU A 982 -9.71 7.73 20.43
C LEU A 982 -10.49 7.84 21.76
N PRO A 983 -10.77 9.06 22.24
CA PRO A 983 -11.46 9.29 23.50
C PRO A 983 -12.98 9.19 23.37
N ILE A 984 -13.49 8.06 22.87
CA ILE A 984 -14.91 7.85 22.53
C ILE A 984 -15.82 7.89 23.77
N GLN A 985 -15.32 7.50 24.96
CA GLN A 985 -16.06 7.66 26.21
C GLN A 985 -16.51 9.10 26.50
N ARG A 986 -15.95 10.12 25.85
CA ARG A 986 -16.41 11.52 25.93
C ARG A 986 -17.80 11.75 25.33
N ASN A 987 -18.32 10.82 24.53
CA ASN A 987 -19.66 10.91 23.96
C ASN A 987 -20.73 10.33 24.91
N VAL A 988 -20.39 9.38 25.77
CA VAL A 988 -21.31 8.81 26.79
C VAL A 988 -21.97 9.88 27.70
N PRO A 989 -21.26 10.90 28.23
CA PRO A 989 -21.88 11.99 28.97
C PRO A 989 -22.85 12.86 28.15
N LYS A 990 -22.67 12.95 26.82
CA LYS A 990 -23.59 13.68 25.93
C LYS A 990 -24.92 12.93 25.80
N VAL A 991 -24.86 11.61 25.66
CA VAL A 991 -26.01 10.69 25.60
C VAL A 991 -26.78 10.75 26.93
N LEU A 992 -26.09 10.60 28.06
CA LEU A 992 -26.69 10.72 29.41
C LEU A 992 -27.31 12.11 29.67
N ALA A 993 -26.71 13.19 29.14
CA ALA A 993 -27.26 14.55 29.26
C ALA A 993 -28.54 14.79 28.44
N LYS A 994 -28.86 13.90 27.50
CA LYS A 994 -30.15 13.86 26.77
C LYS A 994 -31.18 12.92 27.42
N SER A 995 -30.88 12.41 28.62
CA SER A 995 -31.70 11.43 29.36
C SER A 995 -31.88 10.09 28.64
N VAL A 996 -30.94 9.70 27.78
CA VAL A 996 -30.84 8.37 27.17
C VAL A 996 -29.95 7.49 28.06
N PRO A 997 -30.46 6.43 28.71
CA PRO A 997 -29.65 5.58 29.58
C PRO A 997 -28.63 4.73 28.81
N VAL A 998 -27.60 4.29 29.54
CA VAL A 998 -26.43 3.57 29.02
C VAL A 998 -26.18 2.35 29.91
N LEU A 999 -26.32 1.16 29.33
CA LEU A 999 -25.96 -0.11 29.96
C LEU A 999 -24.63 -0.58 29.39
N VAL A 1000 -23.61 -0.69 30.23
CA VAL A 1000 -22.36 -1.36 29.91
C VAL A 1000 -22.41 -2.74 30.57
N TYR A 1001 -22.36 -3.82 29.79
CA TYR A 1001 -22.30 -5.18 30.33
C TYR A 1001 -21.00 -5.90 29.95
N ALA A 1002 -20.57 -6.84 30.79
CA ALA A 1002 -19.31 -7.55 30.59
C ALA A 1002 -19.39 -9.01 31.06
N GLY A 1003 -19.12 -9.96 30.18
CA GLY A 1003 -18.77 -11.31 30.58
C GLY A 1003 -17.44 -11.32 31.34
N ASP A 1004 -17.40 -12.01 32.49
CA ASP A 1004 -16.29 -11.93 33.42
C ASP A 1004 -15.09 -12.86 33.11
N ALA A 1005 -15.21 -13.72 32.11
CA ALA A 1005 -14.12 -14.53 31.57
C ALA A 1005 -13.41 -13.89 30.36
N ASP A 1006 -13.93 -12.78 29.82
CA ASP A 1006 -13.29 -12.08 28.70
C ASP A 1006 -11.93 -11.47 29.10
N TYR A 1007 -10.93 -11.58 28.22
CA TYR A 1007 -9.66 -10.86 28.36
C TYR A 1007 -9.64 -9.55 27.57
N ILE A 1008 -9.98 -9.59 26.27
CA ILE A 1008 -9.71 -8.49 25.34
C ILE A 1008 -10.52 -7.23 25.68
N CYS A 1009 -11.72 -7.35 26.25
CA CYS A 1009 -12.49 -6.22 26.76
C CYS A 1009 -13.05 -6.51 28.17
N ASN A 1010 -12.21 -7.14 28.99
CA ASN A 1010 -12.47 -7.63 30.34
C ASN A 1010 -13.32 -6.71 31.25
N TRP A 1011 -14.13 -7.35 32.11
CA TRP A 1011 -15.05 -6.68 33.05
C TRP A 1011 -14.37 -5.72 34.02
N LEU A 1012 -13.09 -5.94 34.39
CA LEU A 1012 -12.31 -5.03 35.20
C LEU A 1012 -12.12 -3.68 34.47
N GLY A 1013 -11.80 -3.73 33.18
CA GLY A 1013 -11.71 -2.55 32.30
C GLY A 1013 -13.02 -1.79 32.21
N GLN A 1014 -14.13 -2.51 31.98
CA GLN A 1014 -15.47 -1.89 31.91
C GLN A 1014 -15.84 -1.17 33.21
N ARG A 1015 -15.57 -1.81 34.35
CA ARG A 1015 -15.78 -1.21 35.67
C ARG A 1015 -14.86 -0.04 35.95
N ALA A 1016 -13.60 -0.11 35.52
CA ALA A 1016 -12.62 0.96 35.71
C ALA A 1016 -13.04 2.25 34.98
N TRP A 1017 -13.46 2.17 33.71
CA TRP A 1017 -13.83 3.37 32.96
C TRP A 1017 -15.19 3.94 33.35
N THR A 1018 -16.21 3.10 33.61
CA THR A 1018 -17.52 3.57 34.07
C THR A 1018 -17.44 4.29 35.42
N LEU A 1019 -16.55 3.85 36.31
CA LEU A 1019 -16.21 4.59 37.55
C LEU A 1019 -15.38 5.86 37.26
N ALA A 1020 -14.45 5.84 36.30
CA ALA A 1020 -13.60 6.98 35.98
C ALA A 1020 -14.31 8.11 35.20
N LEU A 1021 -15.38 7.79 34.48
CA LEU A 1021 -16.10 8.68 33.56
C LEU A 1021 -16.49 10.02 34.21
N PRO A 1022 -16.07 11.18 33.67
CA PRO A 1022 -16.49 12.49 34.18
C PRO A 1022 -17.91 12.86 33.69
N TRP A 1023 -18.90 12.83 34.58
CA TRP A 1023 -20.29 13.25 34.28
C TRP A 1023 -21.05 13.63 35.57
N PRO A 1024 -22.19 14.36 35.49
CA PRO A 1024 -22.91 14.85 36.68
C PRO A 1024 -23.40 13.78 37.67
N GLY A 1025 -23.60 12.54 37.19
CA GLY A 1025 -23.98 11.40 38.04
C GLY A 1025 -22.82 10.64 38.67
N GLN A 1026 -21.55 10.92 38.32
CA GLN A 1026 -20.39 10.10 38.70
C GLN A 1026 -20.28 9.87 40.22
N ALA A 1027 -20.56 10.89 41.04
CA ALA A 1027 -20.54 10.76 42.50
C ALA A 1027 -21.63 9.80 43.01
N SER A 1028 -22.83 9.84 42.42
CA SER A 1028 -23.91 8.90 42.73
C SER A 1028 -23.58 7.49 42.28
N PHE A 1029 -23.01 7.33 41.07
CA PHE A 1029 -22.60 6.03 40.53
C PHE A 1029 -21.49 5.37 41.37
N LYS A 1030 -20.48 6.14 41.80
CA LYS A 1030 -19.43 5.66 42.72
C LYS A 1030 -19.95 5.25 44.10
N ALA A 1031 -21.04 5.88 44.57
CA ALA A 1031 -21.68 5.59 45.85
C ALA A 1031 -22.77 4.50 45.77
N ALA A 1032 -23.22 4.14 44.56
CA ALA A 1032 -24.22 3.11 44.35
C ALA A 1032 -23.71 1.74 44.77
N GLN A 1033 -24.54 0.99 45.51
CA GLN A 1033 -24.21 -0.36 45.93
C GLN A 1033 -24.30 -1.32 44.74
N THR A 1034 -23.30 -2.19 44.60
CA THR A 1034 -23.36 -3.35 43.69
C THR A 1034 -24.47 -4.30 44.16
N GLN A 1035 -25.46 -4.56 43.31
CA GLN A 1035 -26.56 -5.49 43.55
C GLN A 1035 -26.31 -6.81 42.81
N ASN A 1036 -26.87 -7.92 43.30
CA ASN A 1036 -26.85 -9.20 42.59
C ASN A 1036 -27.92 -9.23 41.50
N LEU A 1037 -27.56 -9.70 40.30
CA LEU A 1037 -28.52 -9.99 39.23
C LEU A 1037 -29.08 -11.41 39.41
N THR A 1038 -30.39 -11.50 39.67
CA THR A 1038 -31.16 -12.74 39.75
C THR A 1038 -32.40 -12.62 38.88
N TYR A 1039 -32.87 -13.75 38.33
CA TYR A 1039 -34.07 -13.83 37.49
C TYR A 1039 -35.32 -13.33 38.23
N LYS A 1040 -36.19 -12.58 37.55
CA LYS A 1040 -37.42 -12.00 38.18
C LYS A 1040 -38.39 -13.04 38.77
N ALA A 1041 -38.33 -14.30 38.34
CA ALA A 1041 -39.11 -15.40 38.90
C ALA A 1041 -38.65 -15.87 40.31
N GLY A 1042 -37.46 -15.45 40.76
CA GLY A 1042 -36.86 -15.85 42.04
C GLY A 1042 -36.24 -17.25 42.03
N GLY A 1043 -35.70 -17.67 43.18
CA GLY A 1043 -35.26 -19.05 43.44
C GLY A 1043 -33.93 -19.51 42.80
N GLY A 1044 -33.19 -18.63 42.12
CA GLY A 1044 -31.90 -18.95 41.49
C GLY A 1044 -30.69 -18.29 42.16
N SER A 1045 -29.50 -18.86 41.92
CA SER A 1045 -28.22 -18.19 42.17
C SER A 1045 -28.12 -16.88 41.38
N ALA A 1046 -27.30 -15.94 41.85
CA ALA A 1046 -26.98 -14.74 41.07
C ALA A 1046 -26.23 -15.12 39.79
N TYR A 1047 -26.70 -14.65 38.63
CA TYR A 1047 -26.04 -14.84 37.33
C TYR A 1047 -25.05 -13.71 37.02
N GLY A 1048 -24.97 -12.70 37.87
CA GLY A 1048 -24.11 -11.55 37.71
C GLY A 1048 -24.29 -10.53 38.83
N THR A 1049 -23.73 -9.34 38.63
CA THR A 1049 -23.97 -8.16 39.46
C THR A 1049 -24.19 -6.92 38.61
N VAL A 1050 -24.87 -5.91 39.17
CA VAL A 1050 -25.10 -4.61 38.55
C VAL A 1050 -24.81 -3.48 39.53
N GLN A 1051 -24.24 -2.38 39.04
CA GLN A 1051 -24.07 -1.13 39.77
C GLN A 1051 -24.63 -0.02 38.88
N SER A 1052 -25.67 0.69 39.34
CA SER A 1052 -26.38 1.69 38.54
C SER A 1052 -26.70 2.96 39.33
N ALA A 1053 -26.72 4.10 38.63
CA ALA A 1053 -27.30 5.35 39.09
C ALA A 1053 -27.53 6.31 37.91
N LYS A 1054 -28.61 7.07 37.93
CA LYS A 1054 -28.88 8.24 37.05
C LYS A 1054 -28.70 7.94 35.56
N GLY A 1055 -29.21 6.80 35.10
CA GLY A 1055 -29.15 6.39 33.70
C GLY A 1055 -27.87 5.66 33.27
N LEU A 1056 -26.81 5.59 34.10
CA LEU A 1056 -25.65 4.74 33.82
C LEU A 1056 -25.73 3.45 34.64
N ALA A 1057 -25.60 2.30 33.99
CA ALA A 1057 -25.50 0.99 34.61
C ALA A 1057 -24.25 0.25 34.12
N PHE A 1058 -23.51 -0.39 35.04
CA PHE A 1058 -22.49 -1.38 34.73
C PHE A 1058 -22.92 -2.75 35.26
N ALA A 1059 -22.94 -3.77 34.40
CA ALA A 1059 -23.27 -5.15 34.75
C ALA A 1059 -22.09 -6.11 34.48
N ARG A 1060 -21.76 -6.96 35.45
CA ARG A 1060 -20.87 -8.11 35.28
C ARG A 1060 -21.74 -9.36 35.15
N ILE A 1061 -21.59 -10.11 34.06
CA ILE A 1061 -22.23 -11.41 33.86
C ILE A 1061 -21.22 -12.50 34.22
N PHE A 1062 -21.62 -13.43 35.10
CA PHE A 1062 -20.77 -14.53 35.54
C PHE A 1062 -20.76 -15.66 34.51
N GLY A 1063 -19.59 -16.21 34.20
CA GLY A 1063 -19.46 -17.40 33.35
C GLY A 1063 -19.43 -17.12 31.84
N ALA A 1064 -19.56 -15.86 31.42
CA ALA A 1064 -19.48 -15.46 30.02
C ALA A 1064 -18.08 -14.96 29.63
N GLY A 1065 -17.63 -15.30 28.42
CA GLY A 1065 -16.51 -14.65 27.75
C GLY A 1065 -16.91 -13.34 27.08
N HIS A 1066 -16.26 -13.00 25.97
CA HIS A 1066 -16.53 -11.80 25.15
C HIS A 1066 -17.96 -11.81 24.59
N LEU A 1067 -18.32 -12.91 23.93
CA LEU A 1067 -19.59 -13.15 23.26
C LEU A 1067 -20.66 -13.59 24.29
N VAL A 1068 -21.12 -12.65 25.12
CA VAL A 1068 -21.99 -12.95 26.27
C VAL A 1068 -23.25 -13.76 25.88
N PRO A 1069 -23.96 -13.46 24.77
CA PRO A 1069 -25.13 -14.25 24.35
C PRO A 1069 -24.79 -15.62 23.74
N MET A 1070 -23.53 -15.88 23.41
CA MET A 1070 -23.06 -17.23 23.04
C MET A 1070 -22.86 -18.11 24.28
N ASP A 1071 -22.11 -17.63 25.28
CA ASP A 1071 -21.78 -18.39 26.49
C ASP A 1071 -22.95 -18.47 27.49
N GLU A 1072 -23.62 -17.34 27.77
CA GLU A 1072 -24.67 -17.22 28.80
C GLU A 1072 -25.95 -16.55 28.25
N PRO A 1073 -26.64 -17.17 27.27
CA PRO A 1073 -27.80 -16.59 26.58
C PRO A 1073 -28.96 -16.22 27.52
N LYS A 1074 -29.26 -17.04 28.53
CA LYS A 1074 -30.40 -16.82 29.43
C LYS A 1074 -30.15 -15.68 30.44
N PRO A 1075 -28.99 -15.59 31.10
CA PRO A 1075 -28.60 -14.42 31.89
C PRO A 1075 -28.71 -13.10 31.13
N ILE A 1076 -28.13 -13.00 29.92
CA ILE A 1076 -28.16 -11.74 29.17
C ILE A 1076 -29.56 -11.43 28.63
N LEU A 1077 -30.35 -12.44 28.24
CA LEU A 1077 -31.74 -12.23 27.81
C LEU A 1077 -32.64 -11.74 28.96
N ASP A 1078 -32.45 -12.20 30.21
CA ASP A 1078 -33.16 -11.61 31.38
C ASP A 1078 -32.78 -10.14 31.55
N LEU A 1079 -31.48 -9.82 31.60
CA LEU A 1079 -30.99 -8.44 31.78
C LEU A 1079 -31.47 -7.49 30.66
N VAL A 1080 -31.33 -7.90 29.39
CA VAL A 1080 -31.70 -7.07 28.23
C VAL A 1080 -33.20 -6.82 28.19
N ASN A 1081 -34.05 -7.84 28.39
CA ASN A 1081 -35.50 -7.66 28.44
C ASN A 1081 -35.92 -6.68 29.55
N ARG A 1082 -35.31 -6.81 30.73
CA ARG A 1082 -35.59 -5.94 31.88
C ARG A 1082 -35.15 -4.49 31.64
N TRP A 1083 -34.01 -4.31 30.96
CA TRP A 1083 -33.50 -3.00 30.58
C TRP A 1083 -34.38 -2.32 29.51
N ILE A 1084 -34.80 -3.03 28.46
CA ILE A 1084 -35.55 -2.43 27.33
C ILE A 1084 -37.06 -2.32 27.57
N HIS A 1085 -37.68 -3.21 28.34
CA HIS A 1085 -39.13 -3.18 28.60
C HIS A 1085 -39.51 -2.59 29.96
N ASP A 1086 -38.78 -2.98 31.02
CA ASP A 1086 -39.24 -2.73 32.40
C ASP A 1086 -38.59 -1.46 33.01
N GLY A 1087 -37.54 -0.92 32.37
CA GLY A 1087 -36.77 0.21 32.89
C GLY A 1087 -35.84 -0.15 34.06
N ASP A 1088 -35.65 -1.44 34.36
CA ASP A 1088 -34.76 -1.89 35.45
C ASP A 1088 -33.36 -1.25 35.29
N PHE A 1089 -32.79 -0.78 36.41
CA PHE A 1089 -31.44 -0.21 36.51
C PHE A 1089 -31.20 1.13 35.76
N GLN A 1090 -32.22 1.76 35.16
CA GLN A 1090 -32.07 3.05 34.47
C GLN A 1090 -32.07 4.29 35.39
N HIS A 1091 -32.14 4.14 36.72
CA HIS A 1091 -32.37 5.23 37.69
C HIS A 1091 -31.24 5.43 38.70
#